data_AF-A0A6N7BCT9-F1
#
_entry.id   AF-A0A6N7BCT9-F1
#
_cell.length_a   1.000
_cell.length_b   1.000
_cell.length_c   1.000
_cell.angle_alpha   90.00
_cell.angle_beta   90.00
_cell.angle_gamma   90.00
#
_symmetry.space_group_name_H-M   'P 1'
#
loop_
_entity.id
_entity.type
_entity.pdbx_description
1 polymer ?
#
loop_
_entity_poly.entity_id
_entity_poly.type
_entity_poly.pdbx_seq_one_letter_code
_entity_poly.pdbx_strand_id
1 'polypeptide(L)'
;MENIIVTINGKEISASPDKTILQVVHENKLDTIPTLCHDQRLEHFTSCFMCVVEIEGLNKLVPSCATKISNGMKIQTRNQKVVDTRKTALELIMSNHYADCIGPCKNNCPAGVDAQSYIALISMGQYEEALKLIKESNPLPLSIGRVCVRDCENACRRSYVDEAVAVNAMKRFVADFDAYDKWIPKLKEKKNRRVAVIGGGPAGLTCAYYLTIEGYSVTIFEKLPKLGGMLRYGIPEYRLPKKILDSEISWILDLGVEAKTTVELGTDFSVKDLMHSGYESVFISVGAHKASRLGLDGEDNVKGIYRGIDFLREVMLNKIPELNGTVVVVGGGNTAIDAARTAMRCGADSVKIVYRRSIKEMPAHHEEIEAAQKEGVEILFLTNPKSLVSENGVLKGIECLKMGLEEGKPGERPKPVPILGSEYIVECDHLISAIGQAVDTSFINYDNDFMLEKWGTVIVNKDTLETTIAGVFAGGDVVTGPLTAITSIAQGRKAANAIMSYLTIGEAKKAPQKFYSFKHKLATLHEREFDHVKKLAREKLKELEIIDRVHSFKEVDQTFSDTQCESEVGRCLECGCSEYSDCKLRQYCDEYQIDIKDFVGEVKKYTVDNRHPFISLDANKCINCGKCVRTCAEVLKVSALGFVYRGFKSVVKPAMEKALASTNCIACGNCIDVCPTGAISEKFPFKVLGTLEKENYETVCNFCSVGCKVNFKKINDDIFYVSNSTDEIKNTHNNGFLCTKGRFGHRYLFDKNRILDPIVRRNGITQNMKVNEAISFVEKKLKSIINEYGNDSVAVFASPKLSNEELYLLQKFARVGLKNNNIASMNNLFFGLEQNSLDDMIGFTTSTAKMDDLRNADVIVVMNSNLSEENLVMELKVKAAQKKGAKLVLINSSEIKLTKYADLWIDSKKGTNTLLMNQMLKRLIETDALDESFVKERITNYDLVKNEFIKDNDLLAEAYSGVGKERIDRLFELLKNSGSNIVFVYNVDSTSDKSINDLKTIGNFMLLTGRHGKQNNGIIVLREFNNSTGLLEMGVSPEYLPGYVHTKEQTEVNKIGEVWKTDLEQIFKPVDLVLKMKRGEIKAALIFGEDPLSNKNSGKYFNNVEFTIVCDAFRTATTTEADVVLPAATYIEQSGTYIRCDNTVQRSTKIVNGLHDFENWQLIAKLACRFASGFEFESSEDILKEIKSVDRFMAHAELNSSWLDGYFSNGFNKEKFSLAECEVDLSTFDPVKETIHFQENYYLNTIKKKLM
;
A
#
# COMPACT_ATOMS: atom_id res chain seq x y z
N MET A 1 -15.01 -42.99 1.24
CA MET A 1 -16.30 -42.68 1.90
C MET A 1 -17.26 -42.25 0.80
N GLU A 2 -18.50 -42.71 0.84
CA GLU A 2 -19.54 -42.26 -0.11
C GLU A 2 -19.89 -40.79 0.17
N ASN A 3 -20.07 -40.01 -0.90
CA ASN A 3 -20.54 -38.63 -0.78
C ASN A 3 -21.98 -38.62 -0.26
N ILE A 4 -22.31 -37.60 0.54
CA ILE A 4 -23.65 -37.40 1.09
C ILE A 4 -24.35 -36.24 0.40
N ILE A 5 -25.69 -36.26 0.39
CA ILE A 5 -26.52 -35.22 -0.23
C ILE A 5 -27.04 -34.29 0.86
N VAL A 6 -26.85 -32.99 0.65
CA VAL A 6 -27.41 -31.92 1.48
C VAL A 6 -28.12 -30.88 0.61
N THR A 7 -29.14 -30.23 1.16
CA THR A 7 -29.83 -29.12 0.50
C THR A 7 -29.38 -27.81 1.12
N ILE A 8 -28.76 -26.91 0.35
CA ILE A 8 -28.31 -25.59 0.82
C ILE A 8 -29.01 -24.52 -0.01
N ASN A 9 -29.77 -23.63 0.64
CA ASN A 9 -30.57 -22.59 -0.02
C ASN A 9 -31.45 -23.15 -1.17
N GLY A 10 -32.03 -24.33 -0.96
CA GLY A 10 -32.87 -25.01 -1.95
C GLY A 10 -32.13 -25.77 -3.05
N LYS A 11 -30.79 -25.78 -3.06
CA LYS A 11 -29.96 -26.55 -4.02
C LYS A 11 -29.41 -27.82 -3.39
N GLU A 12 -29.56 -28.95 -4.07
CA GLU A 12 -28.95 -30.22 -3.66
C GLU A 12 -27.47 -30.26 -4.06
N ILE A 13 -26.62 -30.65 -3.11
CA ILE A 13 -25.16 -30.70 -3.27
C ILE A 13 -24.67 -32.04 -2.75
N SER A 14 -23.86 -32.71 -3.57
CA SER A 14 -23.11 -33.91 -3.18
C SER A 14 -21.73 -33.50 -2.68
N ALA A 15 -21.40 -33.85 -1.44
CA ALA A 15 -20.12 -33.51 -0.84
C ALA A 15 -19.65 -34.58 0.16
N SER A 16 -18.35 -34.56 0.46
CA SER A 16 -17.74 -35.51 1.39
C SER A 16 -18.13 -35.18 2.85
N PRO A 17 -18.47 -36.18 3.68
CA PRO A 17 -19.00 -35.97 5.04
C PRO A 17 -17.99 -35.39 6.04
N ASP A 18 -16.71 -35.33 5.69
CA ASP A 18 -15.66 -34.71 6.51
C ASP A 18 -15.67 -33.17 6.43
N LYS A 19 -16.34 -32.59 5.42
CA LYS A 19 -16.39 -31.16 5.20
C LYS A 19 -17.39 -30.45 6.12
N THR A 20 -17.04 -29.22 6.47
CA THR A 20 -17.94 -28.30 7.18
C THR A 20 -18.93 -27.65 6.22
N ILE A 21 -20.06 -27.15 6.74
CA ILE A 21 -21.04 -26.40 5.95
C ILE A 21 -20.37 -25.22 5.22
N LEU A 22 -19.48 -24.48 5.90
CA LEU A 22 -18.79 -23.34 5.30
C LEU A 22 -17.92 -23.74 4.10
N GLN A 23 -17.18 -24.84 4.22
CA GLN A 23 -16.35 -25.36 3.12
C GLN A 23 -17.21 -25.74 1.91
N VAL A 24 -18.31 -26.46 2.13
CA VAL A 24 -19.22 -26.87 1.05
C VAL A 24 -19.83 -25.65 0.36
N VAL A 25 -20.23 -24.62 1.12
CA VAL A 25 -20.78 -23.37 0.58
C VAL A 25 -19.76 -22.62 -0.28
N HIS A 26 -18.51 -22.50 0.19
CA HIS A 26 -17.45 -21.79 -0.54
C HIS A 26 -17.01 -22.53 -1.80
N GLU A 27 -16.75 -23.85 -1.71
CA GLU A 27 -16.30 -24.66 -2.85
C GLU A 27 -17.34 -24.68 -3.99
N ASN A 28 -18.63 -24.71 -3.65
CA ASN A 28 -19.73 -24.72 -4.62
C ASN A 28 -20.25 -23.30 -4.96
N LYS A 29 -19.61 -22.25 -4.43
CA LYS A 29 -19.97 -20.83 -4.66
C LYS A 29 -21.47 -20.54 -4.43
N LEU A 30 -22.04 -21.09 -3.35
CA LEU A 30 -23.49 -21.04 -3.09
C LEU A 30 -23.96 -19.76 -2.41
N ASP A 31 -23.12 -19.18 -1.55
CA ASP A 31 -23.34 -17.93 -0.82
C ASP A 31 -22.00 -17.42 -0.27
N THR A 32 -21.96 -16.16 0.14
CA THR A 32 -20.86 -15.57 0.91
C THR A 32 -21.27 -15.50 2.39
N ILE A 33 -20.80 -16.44 3.19
CA ILE A 33 -21.05 -16.45 4.64
C ILE A 33 -19.96 -15.59 5.33
N PRO A 34 -20.31 -14.55 6.10
CA PRO A 34 -19.33 -13.67 6.71
C PRO A 34 -18.52 -14.37 7.81
N THR A 35 -17.22 -14.07 7.89
CA THR A 35 -16.34 -14.61 8.93
C THR A 35 -15.31 -13.59 9.41
N LEU A 36 -15.10 -13.51 10.73
CA LEU A 36 -14.06 -12.66 11.34
C LEU A 36 -12.94 -13.49 11.98
N CYS A 37 -13.28 -14.61 12.61
CA CYS A 37 -12.33 -15.50 13.31
C CYS A 37 -11.89 -16.73 12.51
N HIS A 38 -12.38 -16.90 11.28
CA HIS A 38 -12.01 -18.02 10.41
C HIS A 38 -10.83 -17.66 9.50
N ASP A 39 -9.98 -18.65 9.24
CA ASP A 39 -8.94 -18.65 8.23
C ASP A 39 -8.81 -20.10 7.74
N GLN A 40 -8.78 -20.33 6.44
CA GLN A 40 -8.78 -21.69 5.86
C GLN A 40 -7.56 -22.53 6.27
N ARG A 41 -6.49 -21.88 6.74
CA ARG A 41 -5.23 -22.51 7.15
C ARG A 41 -5.23 -22.93 8.63
N LEU A 42 -6.31 -22.63 9.36
CA LEU A 42 -6.45 -22.87 10.80
C LEU A 42 -7.68 -23.76 11.08
N GLU A 43 -7.61 -24.55 12.15
CA GLU A 43 -8.81 -25.26 12.68
C GLU A 43 -9.90 -24.26 13.10
N HIS A 44 -11.14 -24.72 13.29
CA HIS A 44 -12.24 -23.83 13.67
C HIS A 44 -12.12 -23.30 15.12
N PHE A 45 -12.41 -22.00 15.32
CA PHE A 45 -12.37 -21.36 16.66
C PHE A 45 -13.76 -20.95 17.20
N THR A 46 -14.72 -20.71 16.30
CA THR A 46 -16.13 -20.40 16.64
C THR A 46 -16.35 -19.25 17.64
N SER A 47 -15.56 -18.17 17.61
CA SER A 47 -15.70 -17.06 18.57
C SER A 47 -16.51 -15.86 18.08
N CYS A 48 -16.56 -15.60 16.77
CA CYS A 48 -17.19 -14.39 16.24
C CYS A 48 -18.69 -14.53 15.92
N PHE A 49 -19.22 -15.76 15.84
CA PHE A 49 -20.61 -16.07 15.48
C PHE A 49 -21.14 -15.50 14.14
N MET A 50 -20.32 -14.83 13.33
CA MET A 50 -20.74 -14.33 12.01
C MET A 50 -21.17 -15.46 11.05
N CYS A 51 -20.56 -16.63 11.17
CA CYS A 51 -20.81 -17.77 10.29
C CYS A 51 -22.06 -18.60 10.63
N VAL A 52 -22.95 -18.12 11.50
CA VAL A 52 -24.16 -18.89 11.86
C VAL A 52 -25.07 -19.11 10.66
N VAL A 53 -25.69 -20.29 10.61
CA VAL A 53 -26.68 -20.72 9.63
C VAL A 53 -27.83 -21.46 10.34
N GLU A 54 -28.98 -21.55 9.68
CA GLU A 54 -30.11 -22.34 10.15
C GLU A 54 -30.12 -23.72 9.49
N ILE A 55 -30.45 -24.75 10.25
CA ILE A 55 -30.70 -26.11 9.75
C ILE A 55 -32.13 -26.47 10.10
N GLU A 56 -32.90 -26.92 9.11
CA GLU A 56 -34.29 -27.35 9.30
C GLU A 56 -34.36 -28.46 10.37
N GLY A 57 -35.29 -28.30 11.33
CA GLY A 57 -35.45 -29.23 12.45
C GLY A 57 -34.56 -28.96 13.67
N LEU A 58 -33.60 -28.03 13.62
CA LEU A 58 -32.85 -27.57 14.79
C LEU A 58 -33.39 -26.26 15.34
N ASN A 59 -33.64 -26.21 16.66
CA ASN A 59 -34.14 -25.00 17.32
C ASN A 59 -33.10 -23.86 17.40
N LYS A 60 -31.81 -24.18 17.31
CA LYS A 60 -30.70 -23.22 17.43
C LYS A 60 -29.97 -23.05 16.10
N LEU A 61 -29.46 -21.84 15.86
CA LEU A 61 -28.50 -21.61 14.80
C LEU A 61 -27.16 -22.26 15.14
N VAL A 62 -26.43 -22.70 14.12
CA VAL A 62 -25.15 -23.39 14.29
C VAL A 62 -24.05 -22.70 13.49
N PRO A 63 -22.79 -22.69 13.98
CA PRO A 63 -21.68 -22.13 13.23
C PRO A 63 -21.33 -23.03 12.04
N SER A 64 -21.43 -22.50 10.82
CA SER A 64 -21.12 -23.26 9.60
C SER A 64 -19.65 -23.66 9.49
N CYS A 65 -18.74 -22.92 10.14
CA CYS A 65 -17.30 -23.16 10.09
C CYS A 65 -16.83 -24.37 10.91
N ALA A 66 -17.68 -24.91 11.79
CA ALA A 66 -17.36 -26.08 12.63
C ALA A 66 -18.35 -27.23 12.45
N THR A 67 -19.56 -26.95 11.96
CA THR A 67 -20.59 -27.98 11.77
C THR A 67 -20.29 -28.78 10.50
N LYS A 68 -20.03 -30.09 10.65
CA LYS A 68 -19.88 -31.02 9.51
C LYS A 68 -21.23 -31.28 8.84
N ILE A 69 -21.21 -31.52 7.54
CA ILE A 69 -22.42 -31.91 6.81
C ILE A 69 -22.84 -33.34 7.17
N SER A 70 -24.15 -33.62 7.13
CA SER A 70 -24.72 -34.96 7.31
C SER A 70 -25.85 -35.18 6.32
N ASN A 71 -26.06 -36.42 5.89
CA ASN A 71 -27.01 -36.74 4.84
C ASN A 71 -28.42 -36.23 5.18
N GLY A 72 -29.08 -35.57 4.21
CA GLY A 72 -30.42 -35.01 4.38
C GLY A 72 -30.49 -33.68 5.13
N MET A 73 -29.35 -33.07 5.52
CA MET A 73 -29.36 -31.72 6.09
C MET A 73 -29.93 -30.71 5.08
N LYS A 74 -30.88 -29.90 5.55
CA LYS A 74 -31.41 -28.74 4.82
C LYS A 74 -30.96 -27.46 5.53
N ILE A 75 -30.18 -26.65 4.85
CA ILE A 75 -29.45 -25.51 5.41
C ILE A 75 -29.92 -24.22 4.74
N GLN A 76 -30.24 -23.21 5.54
CA GLN A 76 -30.46 -21.85 5.08
C GLN A 76 -29.33 -20.95 5.58
N THR A 77 -28.60 -20.32 4.66
CA THR A 77 -27.45 -19.46 5.00
C THR A 77 -27.86 -18.02 5.27
N ARG A 78 -29.07 -17.62 4.84
CA ARG A 78 -29.66 -16.28 5.02
C ARG A 78 -31.17 -16.39 5.24
N ASN A 79 -31.64 -15.83 6.34
CA ASN A 79 -33.03 -15.50 6.63
C ASN A 79 -33.04 -14.46 7.77
N GLN A 80 -34.22 -13.95 8.16
CA GLN A 80 -34.31 -12.88 9.15
C GLN A 80 -33.63 -13.26 10.48
N LYS A 81 -33.88 -14.47 10.98
CA LYS A 81 -33.29 -14.99 12.23
C LYS A 81 -31.75 -15.04 12.18
N VAL A 82 -31.18 -15.47 11.05
CA VAL A 82 -29.72 -15.48 10.83
C VAL A 82 -29.17 -14.06 10.77
N VAL A 83 -29.84 -13.15 10.06
CA VAL A 83 -29.42 -11.74 9.93
C VAL A 83 -29.45 -11.05 11.30
N ASP A 84 -30.52 -11.19 12.07
CA ASP A 84 -30.66 -10.60 13.40
C ASP A 84 -29.58 -11.11 14.36
N THR A 85 -29.27 -12.41 14.32
CA THR A 85 -28.22 -12.99 15.16
C THR A 85 -26.83 -12.45 14.80
N ARG A 86 -26.53 -12.31 13.50
CA ARG A 86 -25.27 -11.69 13.04
C ARG A 86 -25.19 -10.23 13.43
N LYS A 87 -26.30 -9.49 13.35
CA LYS A 87 -26.41 -8.10 13.80
C LYS A 87 -26.05 -7.97 15.30
N THR A 88 -26.68 -8.77 16.15
CA THR A 88 -26.37 -8.81 17.59
C THR A 88 -24.92 -9.20 17.87
N ALA A 89 -24.36 -10.16 17.11
CA ALA A 89 -22.95 -10.53 17.26
C ALA A 89 -22.00 -9.36 16.95
N LEU A 90 -22.29 -8.58 15.90
CA LEU A 90 -21.52 -7.38 15.55
C LEU A 90 -21.66 -6.28 16.62
N GLU A 91 -22.87 -6.00 17.11
CA GLU A 91 -23.12 -5.02 18.17
C GLU A 91 -22.32 -5.35 19.43
N LEU A 92 -22.33 -6.62 19.86
CA LEU A 92 -21.54 -7.10 21.00
C LEU A 92 -20.03 -6.97 20.77
N ILE A 93 -19.54 -7.27 19.57
CA ILE A 93 -18.12 -7.06 19.21
C ILE A 93 -17.77 -5.56 19.27
N MET A 94 -18.64 -4.70 18.75
CA MET A 94 -18.43 -3.26 18.68
C MET A 94 -18.51 -2.57 20.05
N SER A 95 -19.24 -3.12 21.02
CA SER A 95 -19.38 -2.58 22.38
C SER A 95 -18.05 -2.33 23.10
N ASN A 96 -16.96 -3.02 22.69
CA ASN A 96 -15.63 -2.88 23.27
C ASN A 96 -14.54 -2.56 22.23
N HIS A 97 -14.91 -2.17 21.00
CA HIS A 97 -13.97 -1.79 19.93
C HIS A 97 -13.61 -0.29 20.01
N TYR A 98 -12.75 0.09 20.96
CA TYR A 98 -12.41 1.48 21.26
C TYR A 98 -11.44 2.11 20.24
N ALA A 99 -11.88 2.24 18.99
CA ALA A 99 -11.06 2.77 17.90
C ALA A 99 -11.85 3.66 16.94
N ASP A 100 -11.13 4.54 16.23
CA ASP A 100 -11.69 5.41 15.21
C ASP A 100 -11.39 4.87 13.81
N CYS A 101 -12.42 4.77 12.96
CA CYS A 101 -12.22 4.40 11.56
C CYS A 101 -11.57 5.55 10.78
N ILE A 102 -12.01 6.78 11.03
CA ILE A 102 -11.49 8.00 10.42
C ILE A 102 -11.18 9.04 11.51
N GLY A 103 -10.22 9.91 11.23
CA GLY A 103 -9.83 11.00 12.11
C GLY A 103 -10.95 12.02 12.29
N PRO A 104 -11.00 12.71 13.45
CA PRO A 104 -12.02 13.72 13.73
C PRO A 104 -11.97 14.89 12.74
N CYS A 105 -10.80 15.18 12.19
CA CYS A 105 -10.60 16.23 11.19
C CYS A 105 -11.36 15.97 9.88
N LYS A 106 -11.49 14.70 9.45
CA LYS A 106 -12.31 14.31 8.29
C LYS A 106 -13.78 14.25 8.65
N ASN A 107 -14.11 13.67 9.81
CA ASN A 107 -15.49 13.49 10.27
C ASN A 107 -16.23 14.83 10.44
N ASN A 108 -15.55 15.85 10.97
CA ASN A 108 -16.17 17.14 11.26
C ASN A 108 -16.07 18.14 10.10
N CYS A 109 -15.41 17.81 8.98
CA CYS A 109 -15.44 18.67 7.81
C CYS A 109 -16.81 18.54 7.11
N PRO A 110 -17.59 19.62 6.91
CA PRO A 110 -18.90 19.52 6.27
C PRO A 110 -18.85 18.91 4.87
N ALA A 111 -17.82 19.24 4.07
CA ALA A 111 -17.61 18.68 2.74
C ALA A 111 -16.92 17.29 2.77
N GLY A 112 -16.51 16.81 3.95
CA GLY A 112 -15.82 15.53 4.11
C GLY A 112 -14.40 15.52 3.56
N VAL A 113 -13.71 16.67 3.55
CA VAL A 113 -12.32 16.78 3.08
C VAL A 113 -11.40 15.93 3.93
N ASP A 114 -10.57 15.12 3.27
CA ASP A 114 -9.75 14.10 3.92
C ASP A 114 -8.43 14.63 4.50
N ALA A 115 -8.55 15.37 5.60
CA ALA A 115 -7.40 15.95 6.30
C ALA A 115 -6.35 14.94 6.75
N GLN A 116 -6.73 13.76 7.23
CA GLN A 116 -5.76 12.77 7.67
C GLN A 116 -4.89 12.26 6.50
N SER A 117 -5.48 12.04 5.33
CA SER A 117 -4.80 11.41 4.20
C SER A 117 -3.96 12.44 3.43
N TYR A 118 -4.43 13.68 3.24
CA TYR A 118 -3.57 14.69 2.60
C TYR A 118 -2.41 15.13 3.51
N ILE A 119 -2.56 15.14 4.84
CA ILE A 119 -1.44 15.39 5.76
C ILE A 119 -0.39 14.27 5.63
N ALA A 120 -0.82 13.03 5.44
CA ALA A 120 0.09 11.92 5.15
C ALA A 120 0.83 12.14 3.82
N LEU A 121 0.13 12.54 2.75
CA LEU A 121 0.75 12.86 1.45
C LEU A 121 1.75 14.01 1.54
N ILE A 122 1.42 15.10 2.26
CA ILE A 122 2.35 16.22 2.54
C ILE A 122 3.60 15.71 3.27
N SER A 123 3.46 14.79 4.24
CA SER A 123 4.61 14.22 4.96
C SER A 123 5.58 13.44 4.06
N MET A 124 5.12 13.05 2.88
CA MET A 124 5.89 12.32 1.87
C MET A 124 6.33 13.22 0.71
N GLY A 125 6.06 14.52 0.77
CA GLY A 125 6.35 15.47 -0.32
C GLY A 125 5.43 15.34 -1.53
N GLN A 126 4.34 14.58 -1.45
CA GLN A 126 3.42 14.35 -2.55
C GLN A 126 2.31 15.41 -2.60
N TYR A 127 2.68 16.64 -2.91
CA TYR A 127 1.76 17.78 -2.91
C TYR A 127 0.70 17.70 -4.01
N GLU A 128 1.04 17.19 -5.20
CA GLU A 128 0.09 17.03 -6.31
C GLU A 128 -1.00 16.00 -5.96
N GLU A 129 -0.64 14.82 -5.44
CA GLU A 129 -1.61 13.83 -5.00
C GLU A 129 -2.45 14.34 -3.81
N ALA A 130 -1.85 15.13 -2.91
CA ALA A 130 -2.58 15.78 -1.82
C ALA A 130 -3.64 16.76 -2.36
N LEU A 131 -3.29 17.53 -3.39
CA LEU A 131 -4.20 18.48 -4.04
C LEU A 131 -5.36 17.75 -4.73
N LYS A 132 -5.05 16.71 -5.51
CA LYS A 132 -6.04 15.84 -6.15
C LYS A 132 -7.03 15.26 -5.13
N LEU A 133 -6.53 14.70 -4.03
CA LEU A 133 -7.36 14.17 -2.94
C LEU A 133 -8.27 15.25 -2.31
N ILE A 134 -7.77 16.48 -2.12
CA ILE A 134 -8.62 17.58 -1.63
C ILE A 134 -9.74 17.87 -2.64
N LYS A 135 -9.41 17.95 -3.93
CA LYS A 135 -10.33 18.25 -5.03
C LYS A 135 -11.39 17.18 -5.27
N GLU A 136 -11.19 15.94 -4.81
CA GLU A 136 -12.24 14.90 -4.82
C GLU A 136 -13.47 15.30 -4.00
N SER A 137 -13.30 16.12 -2.97
CA SER A 137 -14.35 16.51 -2.02
C SER A 137 -14.63 18.01 -1.98
N ASN A 138 -13.66 18.82 -2.40
CA ASN A 138 -13.73 20.27 -2.40
C ASN A 138 -13.15 20.81 -3.71
N PRO A 139 -13.99 21.15 -4.72
CA PRO A 139 -13.52 21.70 -5.99
C PRO A 139 -13.04 23.15 -5.90
N LEU A 140 -13.15 23.79 -4.72
CA LEU A 140 -12.72 25.16 -4.49
C LEU A 140 -11.60 25.25 -3.41
N PRO A 141 -10.49 24.47 -3.51
CA PRO A 141 -9.47 24.42 -2.47
C PRO A 141 -8.72 25.74 -2.24
N LEU A 142 -8.46 26.54 -3.30
CA LEU A 142 -7.77 27.83 -3.21
C LEU A 142 -8.61 28.84 -2.44
N SER A 143 -9.91 28.94 -2.77
CA SER A 143 -10.83 29.84 -2.06
C SER A 143 -11.04 29.39 -0.63
N ILE A 144 -11.34 28.10 -0.42
CA ILE A 144 -11.61 27.57 0.91
C ILE A 144 -10.37 27.59 1.80
N GLY A 145 -9.15 27.44 1.27
CA GLY A 145 -7.90 27.59 2.05
C GLY A 145 -7.80 28.95 2.76
N ARG A 146 -8.41 30.00 2.21
CA ARG A 146 -8.39 31.37 2.74
C ARG A 146 -9.56 31.70 3.64
N VAL A 147 -10.73 31.09 3.42
CA VAL A 147 -12.00 31.49 4.09
C VAL A 147 -12.59 30.39 4.98
N CYS A 148 -11.86 29.31 5.22
CA CYS A 148 -12.34 28.17 6.00
C CYS A 148 -12.64 28.53 7.46
N VAL A 149 -13.70 27.93 7.99
CA VAL A 149 -14.11 28.03 9.40
C VAL A 149 -13.43 27.03 10.34
N ARG A 150 -12.61 26.12 9.77
CA ARG A 150 -11.70 25.20 10.48
C ARG A 150 -12.37 24.23 11.48
N ASP A 151 -13.55 23.71 11.14
CA ASP A 151 -14.23 22.67 11.95
C ASP A 151 -13.35 21.43 12.22
N CYS A 152 -12.45 21.12 11.29
CA CYS A 152 -11.45 20.06 11.44
C CYS A 152 -10.42 20.34 12.55
N GLU A 153 -10.04 21.59 12.77
CA GLU A 153 -9.11 22.01 13.83
C GLU A 153 -9.81 22.08 15.19
N ASN A 154 -11.06 22.55 15.22
CA ASN A 154 -11.90 22.54 16.43
C ASN A 154 -12.09 21.12 16.99
N ALA A 155 -12.14 20.13 16.10
CA ALA A 155 -12.26 18.70 16.44
C ALA A 155 -10.92 18.01 16.74
N CYS A 156 -9.80 18.70 16.54
CA CYS A 156 -8.48 18.08 16.56
C CYS A 156 -8.12 17.61 17.98
N ARG A 157 -7.77 16.33 18.13
CA ARG A 157 -7.38 15.77 19.43
C ARG A 157 -6.04 16.26 19.94
N ARG A 158 -5.22 16.90 19.10
CA ARG A 158 -3.98 17.53 19.53
C ARG A 158 -4.22 18.61 20.60
N SER A 159 -5.41 19.21 20.62
CA SER A 159 -5.82 20.17 21.64
C SER A 159 -5.89 19.59 23.07
N TYR A 160 -5.88 18.26 23.25
CA TYR A 160 -5.73 17.62 24.57
C TYR A 160 -4.26 17.56 25.04
N VAL A 161 -3.30 17.92 24.18
CA VAL A 161 -1.85 17.91 24.46
C VAL A 161 -1.31 19.34 24.48
N ASP A 162 -1.56 20.08 23.40
CA ASP A 162 -1.22 21.49 23.22
C ASP A 162 -2.26 22.20 22.35
N GLU A 163 -1.93 22.61 21.11
CA GLU A 163 -2.82 23.33 20.20
C GLU A 163 -3.23 22.44 19.02
N ALA A 164 -4.34 22.75 18.34
CA ALA A 164 -4.72 22.03 17.13
C ALA A 164 -3.60 22.04 16.07
N VAL A 165 -3.57 20.99 15.24
CA VAL A 165 -2.75 20.98 14.02
C VAL A 165 -3.30 22.03 13.06
N ALA A 166 -2.44 22.79 12.37
CA ALA A 166 -2.81 23.82 11.40
C ALA A 166 -3.27 23.21 10.06
N VAL A 167 -4.34 22.42 10.12
CA VAL A 167 -4.95 21.68 9.01
C VAL A 167 -5.32 22.61 7.85
N ASN A 168 -5.91 23.78 8.14
CA ASN A 168 -6.30 24.71 7.08
C ASN A 168 -5.09 25.33 6.37
N ALA A 169 -4.03 25.65 7.12
CA ALA A 169 -2.81 26.24 6.56
C ALA A 169 -2.08 25.25 5.63
N MET A 170 -1.97 23.98 6.03
CA MET A 170 -1.43 22.93 5.15
C MET A 170 -2.30 22.70 3.90
N LYS A 171 -3.63 22.73 4.03
CA LYS A 171 -4.53 22.66 2.87
C LYS A 171 -4.31 23.83 1.93
N ARG A 172 -4.15 25.06 2.45
CA ARG A 172 -3.87 26.26 1.66
C ARG A 172 -2.52 26.14 0.95
N PHE A 173 -1.48 25.72 1.67
CA PHE A 173 -0.16 25.47 1.10
C PHE A 173 -0.23 24.57 -0.13
N VAL A 174 -0.88 23.40 -0.02
CA VAL A 174 -1.08 22.49 -1.14
C VAL A 174 -1.95 23.10 -2.24
N ALA A 175 -3.03 23.78 -1.87
CA ALA A 175 -3.92 24.43 -2.83
C ALA A 175 -3.20 25.49 -3.67
N ASP A 176 -2.26 26.23 -3.10
CA ASP A 176 -1.55 27.29 -3.81
C ASP A 176 -0.66 26.77 -4.96
N PHE A 177 -0.24 25.49 -4.94
CA PHE A 177 0.44 24.86 -6.09
C PHE A 177 -0.45 24.80 -7.33
N ASP A 178 -1.77 24.65 -7.15
CA ASP A 178 -2.76 24.58 -8.23
C ASP A 178 -2.87 25.88 -9.03
N ALA A 179 -2.44 27.00 -8.44
CA ALA A 179 -2.38 28.28 -9.13
C ALA A 179 -1.26 28.32 -10.18
N TYR A 180 -0.24 27.46 -10.04
CA TYR A 180 0.93 27.38 -10.91
C TYR A 180 0.86 26.16 -11.85
N ASP A 181 0.55 24.98 -11.30
CA ASP A 181 0.47 23.72 -12.02
C ASP A 181 -0.88 23.04 -11.75
N LYS A 182 -1.71 23.00 -12.79
CA LYS A 182 -3.15 22.74 -12.67
C LYS A 182 -3.45 21.25 -12.76
N TRP A 183 -4.06 20.70 -11.72
CA TRP A 183 -4.62 19.34 -11.80
C TRP A 183 -6.05 19.36 -12.34
N ILE A 184 -6.33 18.52 -13.35
CA ILE A 184 -7.64 18.40 -14.01
C ILE A 184 -8.19 16.97 -13.87
N PRO A 185 -9.44 16.79 -13.39
CA PRO A 185 -10.06 15.47 -13.31
C PRO A 185 -10.36 14.89 -14.70
N LYS A 186 -10.28 13.56 -14.81
CA LYS A 186 -10.67 12.85 -16.04
C LYS A 186 -12.20 12.86 -16.19
N LEU A 187 -12.68 13.42 -17.30
CA LEU A 187 -14.11 13.44 -17.65
C LEU A 187 -14.57 12.04 -18.13
N LYS A 188 -15.76 11.62 -17.71
CA LYS A 188 -16.43 10.42 -18.26
C LYS A 188 -17.06 10.71 -19.63
N GLU A 189 -17.47 9.66 -20.32
CA GLU A 189 -18.16 9.77 -21.60
C GLU A 189 -19.41 10.66 -21.50
N LYS A 190 -19.61 11.52 -22.52
CA LYS A 190 -20.74 12.45 -22.56
C LYS A 190 -22.05 11.67 -22.65
N LYS A 191 -22.96 11.93 -21.70
CA LYS A 191 -24.29 11.32 -21.64
C LYS A 191 -25.32 12.05 -22.51
N ASN A 192 -24.99 13.23 -23.04
CA ASN A 192 -25.89 14.12 -23.81
C ASN A 192 -27.18 14.52 -23.06
N ARG A 193 -27.12 14.61 -21.73
CA ARG A 193 -28.23 14.99 -20.86
C ARG A 193 -27.94 16.32 -20.19
N ARG A 194 -28.94 17.21 -20.16
CA ARG A 194 -28.74 18.62 -19.77
C ARG A 194 -29.28 18.92 -18.38
N VAL A 195 -28.49 19.61 -17.57
CA VAL A 195 -28.86 20.07 -16.23
C VAL A 195 -28.64 21.58 -16.11
N ALA A 196 -29.62 22.30 -15.58
CA ALA A 196 -29.49 23.72 -15.30
C ALA A 196 -29.14 23.96 -13.83
N VAL A 197 -28.16 24.82 -13.57
CA VAL A 197 -27.75 25.23 -12.22
C VAL A 197 -28.02 26.72 -12.08
N ILE A 198 -28.83 27.13 -11.11
CA ILE A 198 -29.19 28.52 -10.87
C ILE A 198 -28.40 29.01 -9.66
N GLY A 199 -27.61 30.06 -9.85
CA GLY A 199 -26.65 30.59 -8.89
C GLY A 199 -25.24 30.06 -9.12
N GLY A 200 -24.30 30.95 -9.39
CA GLY A 200 -22.88 30.67 -9.63
C GLY A 200 -22.02 30.73 -8.37
N GLY A 201 -22.60 30.50 -7.18
CA GLY A 201 -21.89 30.47 -5.91
C GLY A 201 -21.18 29.13 -5.62
N PRO A 202 -20.62 28.95 -4.42
CA PRO A 202 -19.89 27.72 -4.06
C PRO A 202 -20.71 26.44 -4.22
N ALA A 203 -22.01 26.46 -3.86
CA ALA A 203 -22.89 25.30 -4.05
C ALA A 203 -23.13 24.98 -5.54
N GLY A 204 -23.47 26.00 -6.34
CA GLY A 204 -23.73 25.84 -7.77
C GLY A 204 -22.50 25.41 -8.56
N LEU A 205 -21.35 26.06 -8.34
CA LEU A 205 -20.06 25.67 -8.94
C LEU A 205 -19.69 24.22 -8.59
N THR A 206 -19.90 23.81 -7.34
CA THR A 206 -19.65 22.43 -6.91
C THR A 206 -20.59 21.44 -7.58
N CYS A 207 -21.88 21.74 -7.65
CA CYS A 207 -22.85 20.88 -8.31
C CYS A 207 -22.50 20.70 -9.80
N ALA A 208 -22.16 21.81 -10.48
CA ALA A 208 -21.74 21.78 -11.87
C ALA A 208 -20.48 20.94 -12.09
N TYR A 209 -19.45 21.13 -11.25
CA TYR A 209 -18.21 20.37 -11.29
C TYR A 209 -18.45 18.85 -11.28
N TYR A 210 -19.21 18.33 -10.31
CA TYR A 210 -19.43 16.88 -10.19
C TYR A 210 -20.31 16.32 -11.31
N LEU A 211 -21.34 17.06 -11.76
CA LEU A 211 -22.17 16.62 -12.87
C LEU A 211 -21.39 16.58 -14.19
N THR A 212 -20.52 17.57 -14.45
CA THR A 212 -19.72 17.61 -15.68
C THR A 212 -18.68 16.49 -15.73
N ILE A 213 -18.02 16.17 -14.61
CA ILE A 213 -17.09 15.02 -14.51
C ILE A 213 -17.79 13.71 -14.87
N GLU A 214 -19.07 13.59 -14.51
CA GLU A 214 -19.90 12.41 -14.75
C GLU A 214 -20.56 12.39 -16.14
N GLY A 215 -20.18 13.32 -17.03
CA GLY A 215 -20.55 13.37 -18.44
C GLY A 215 -21.84 14.13 -18.75
N TYR A 216 -22.42 14.86 -17.79
CA TYR A 216 -23.62 15.67 -18.02
C TYR A 216 -23.26 17.07 -18.57
N SER A 217 -24.11 17.61 -19.44
CA SER A 217 -23.97 18.97 -19.96
C SER A 217 -24.63 19.95 -18.99
N VAL A 218 -23.85 20.85 -18.41
CA VAL A 218 -24.33 21.76 -17.35
C VAL A 218 -24.25 23.21 -17.82
N THR A 219 -25.34 23.96 -17.60
CA THR A 219 -25.37 25.42 -17.79
C THR A 219 -25.66 26.10 -16.45
N ILE A 220 -24.78 27.00 -16.02
CA ILE A 220 -24.97 27.87 -14.85
C ILE A 220 -25.66 29.17 -15.29
N PHE A 221 -26.71 29.56 -14.58
CA PHE A 221 -27.41 30.84 -14.72
C PHE A 221 -27.13 31.71 -13.50
N GLU A 222 -26.56 32.89 -13.71
CA GLU A 222 -26.12 33.81 -12.65
C GLU A 222 -26.67 35.22 -12.87
N LYS A 223 -27.25 35.79 -11.81
CA LYS A 223 -27.82 37.16 -11.82
C LYS A 223 -26.74 38.22 -11.92
N LEU A 224 -25.59 38.01 -11.27
CA LEU A 224 -24.50 38.98 -11.19
C LEU A 224 -23.54 38.88 -12.39
N PRO A 225 -22.70 39.91 -12.65
CA PRO A 225 -21.82 39.93 -13.82
C PRO A 225 -20.73 38.84 -13.86
N LYS A 226 -20.35 38.28 -12.71
CA LYS A 226 -19.32 37.24 -12.59
C LYS A 226 -19.75 36.15 -11.60
N LEU A 227 -19.35 34.92 -11.88
CA LEU A 227 -19.55 33.77 -10.98
C LEU A 227 -18.74 33.92 -9.68
N GLY A 228 -19.07 33.14 -8.66
CA GLY A 228 -18.42 33.11 -7.35
C GLY A 228 -19.36 33.45 -6.20
N GLY A 229 -20.55 34.00 -6.49
CA GLY A 229 -21.58 34.32 -5.49
C GLY A 229 -21.00 35.07 -4.29
N MET A 230 -21.33 34.63 -3.07
CA MET A 230 -20.84 35.24 -1.83
C MET A 230 -19.31 35.19 -1.66
N LEU A 231 -18.58 34.25 -2.27
CA LEU A 231 -17.11 34.26 -2.25
C LEU A 231 -16.55 35.48 -3.01
N ARG A 232 -17.22 35.90 -4.08
CA ARG A 232 -16.84 37.10 -4.82
C ARG A 232 -17.35 38.36 -4.14
N TYR A 233 -18.64 38.41 -3.85
CA TYR A 233 -19.33 39.66 -3.53
C TYR A 233 -19.48 39.92 -2.04
N GLY A 234 -19.19 38.93 -1.19
CA GLY A 234 -19.31 39.04 0.27
C GLY A 234 -17.99 38.94 1.04
N ILE A 235 -16.89 38.55 0.39
CA ILE A 235 -15.57 38.40 1.03
C ILE A 235 -14.60 39.44 0.44
N PRO A 236 -13.90 40.25 1.23
CA PRO A 236 -12.98 41.28 0.73
C PRO A 236 -11.74 40.75 -0.01
N GLU A 237 -11.13 41.60 -0.84
CA GLU A 237 -9.91 41.32 -1.64
C GLU A 237 -8.71 40.90 -0.77
N TYR A 238 -8.50 41.55 0.39
CA TYR A 238 -7.36 41.28 1.28
C TYR A 238 -7.41 39.89 1.93
N ARG A 239 -8.56 39.22 1.86
CA ARG A 239 -8.81 37.90 2.44
C ARG A 239 -8.95 36.83 1.37
N LEU A 240 -9.70 37.13 0.30
CA LEU A 240 -9.81 36.26 -0.88
C LEU A 240 -9.59 37.08 -2.15
N PRO A 241 -8.34 37.11 -2.67
CA PRO A 241 -8.02 37.83 -3.90
C PRO A 241 -8.85 37.34 -5.08
N LYS A 242 -9.49 38.25 -5.83
CA LYS A 242 -10.39 37.83 -6.92
C LYS A 242 -9.66 37.21 -8.10
N LYS A 243 -8.37 37.52 -8.28
CA LYS A 243 -7.53 36.84 -9.27
C LYS A 243 -7.43 35.33 -9.00
N ILE A 244 -7.31 34.94 -7.72
CA ILE A 244 -7.25 33.53 -7.31
C ILE A 244 -8.61 32.86 -7.53
N LEU A 245 -9.69 33.52 -7.12
CA LEU A 245 -11.05 33.02 -7.35
C LEU A 245 -11.39 32.90 -8.85
N ASP A 246 -10.96 33.86 -9.68
CA ASP A 246 -11.14 33.83 -11.13
C ASP A 246 -10.43 32.63 -11.76
N SER A 247 -9.19 32.34 -11.31
CA SER A 247 -8.42 31.17 -11.78
C SER A 247 -9.09 29.84 -11.41
N GLU A 248 -9.66 29.75 -10.21
CA GLU A 248 -10.34 28.55 -9.74
C GLU A 248 -11.68 28.33 -10.45
N ILE A 249 -12.45 29.40 -10.69
CA ILE A 249 -13.70 29.35 -11.45
C ILE A 249 -13.43 29.03 -12.92
N SER A 250 -12.42 29.65 -13.54
CA SER A 250 -12.11 29.39 -14.94
C SER A 250 -11.81 27.92 -15.18
N TRP A 251 -11.12 27.26 -14.25
CA TRP A 251 -10.86 25.83 -14.32
C TRP A 251 -12.16 25.00 -14.35
N ILE A 252 -13.15 25.32 -13.51
CA ILE A 252 -14.45 24.61 -13.54
C ILE A 252 -15.15 24.83 -14.90
N LEU A 253 -15.06 26.02 -15.47
CA LEU A 253 -15.60 26.32 -16.79
C LEU A 253 -14.86 25.57 -17.91
N ASP A 254 -13.53 25.44 -17.81
CA ASP A 254 -12.67 24.73 -18.76
C ASP A 254 -13.01 23.23 -18.86
N LEU A 255 -13.69 22.65 -17.86
CA LEU A 255 -14.24 21.28 -17.93
C LEU A 255 -15.42 21.14 -18.92
N GLY A 256 -15.94 22.25 -19.45
CA GLY A 256 -17.09 22.30 -20.36
C GLY A 256 -18.40 22.74 -19.69
N VAL A 257 -18.33 23.43 -18.54
CA VAL A 257 -19.49 24.06 -17.92
C VAL A 257 -19.80 25.37 -18.64
N GLU A 258 -21.03 25.52 -19.13
CA GLU A 258 -21.48 26.78 -19.73
C GLU A 258 -21.96 27.74 -18.63
N ALA A 259 -21.74 29.04 -18.80
CA ALA A 259 -22.22 30.05 -17.87
C ALA A 259 -22.93 31.19 -18.60
N LYS A 260 -24.14 31.51 -18.16
CA LYS A 260 -24.92 32.68 -18.57
C LYS A 260 -25.03 33.61 -17.37
N THR A 261 -24.34 34.75 -17.43
CA THR A 261 -24.35 35.78 -16.39
C THR A 261 -25.35 36.87 -16.73
N THR A 262 -25.64 37.76 -15.78
CA THR A 262 -26.64 38.84 -15.94
C THR A 262 -28.04 38.36 -16.31
N VAL A 263 -28.43 37.17 -15.83
CA VAL A 263 -29.76 36.58 -16.04
C VAL A 263 -30.37 36.15 -14.71
N GLU A 264 -31.63 36.49 -14.47
CA GLU A 264 -32.29 36.36 -13.18
C GLU A 264 -33.51 35.44 -13.22
N LEU A 265 -33.52 34.45 -12.32
CA LEU A 265 -34.67 33.57 -12.10
C LEU A 265 -35.87 34.37 -11.58
N GLY A 266 -37.04 34.20 -12.20
CA GLY A 266 -38.27 34.93 -11.90
C GLY A 266 -38.41 36.26 -12.64
N THR A 267 -37.36 36.72 -13.33
CA THR A 267 -37.42 37.91 -14.21
C THR A 267 -37.21 37.53 -15.68
N ASP A 268 -36.10 36.86 -15.99
CA ASP A 268 -35.73 36.50 -17.37
C ASP A 268 -36.19 35.09 -17.77
N PHE A 269 -36.35 34.18 -16.80
CA PHE A 269 -36.80 32.81 -17.00
C PHE A 269 -37.42 32.22 -15.72
N SER A 270 -38.27 31.21 -15.86
CA SER A 270 -38.80 30.37 -14.78
C SER A 270 -38.18 28.96 -14.77
N VAL A 271 -38.45 28.17 -13.74
CA VAL A 271 -37.99 26.76 -13.70
C VAL A 271 -38.70 25.95 -14.79
N LYS A 272 -39.98 26.24 -15.04
CA LYS A 272 -40.76 25.62 -16.13
C LYS A 272 -40.17 25.93 -17.50
N ASP A 273 -39.70 27.16 -17.74
CA ASP A 273 -39.08 27.52 -19.03
C ASP A 273 -37.80 26.73 -19.30
N LEU A 274 -36.99 26.48 -18.27
CA LEU A 274 -35.79 25.65 -18.38
C LEU A 274 -36.14 24.19 -18.68
N MET A 275 -37.14 23.63 -17.98
CA MET A 275 -37.60 22.27 -18.25
C MET A 275 -38.13 22.12 -19.70
N HIS A 276 -38.95 23.09 -20.17
CA HIS A 276 -39.43 23.13 -21.55
C HIS A 276 -38.32 23.32 -22.59
N SER A 277 -37.26 24.05 -22.23
CA SER A 277 -36.06 24.22 -23.06
C SER A 277 -35.21 22.96 -23.16
N GLY A 278 -35.62 21.87 -22.50
CA GLY A 278 -35.06 20.52 -22.56
C GLY A 278 -33.89 20.29 -21.59
N TYR A 279 -33.87 21.00 -20.46
CA TYR A 279 -33.11 20.60 -19.28
C TYR A 279 -33.93 19.54 -18.52
N GLU A 280 -33.31 18.43 -18.13
CA GLU A 280 -34.01 17.30 -17.48
C GLU A 280 -34.03 17.42 -15.95
N SER A 281 -33.20 18.29 -15.39
CA SER A 281 -33.15 18.60 -13.96
C SER A 281 -32.63 20.02 -13.72
N VAL A 282 -33.05 20.63 -12.61
CA VAL A 282 -32.68 21.99 -12.20
C VAL A 282 -32.18 21.98 -10.76
N PHE A 283 -31.05 22.65 -10.51
CA PHE A 283 -30.52 22.89 -9.16
C PHE A 283 -30.56 24.37 -8.82
N ILE A 284 -31.23 24.74 -7.71
CA ILE A 284 -31.38 26.11 -7.24
C ILE A 284 -30.43 26.36 -6.08
N SER A 285 -29.50 27.30 -6.25
CA SER A 285 -28.48 27.63 -5.26
C SER A 285 -28.24 29.13 -5.10
N VAL A 286 -29.32 29.91 -5.16
CA VAL A 286 -29.27 31.35 -4.96
C VAL A 286 -28.80 31.69 -3.53
N GLY A 287 -27.79 32.56 -3.42
CA GLY A 287 -27.20 32.94 -2.13
C GLY A 287 -28.05 33.93 -1.33
N ALA A 288 -27.71 34.12 -0.05
CA ALA A 288 -28.36 35.11 0.81
C ALA A 288 -27.86 36.55 0.55
N HIS A 289 -28.16 37.09 -0.63
CA HIS A 289 -27.67 38.40 -1.07
C HIS A 289 -28.45 39.61 -0.51
N LYS A 290 -29.53 39.41 0.27
CA LYS A 290 -30.36 40.52 0.80
C LYS A 290 -29.88 40.90 2.20
N ALA A 291 -29.53 42.16 2.42
CA ALA A 291 -29.16 42.63 3.76
C ALA A 291 -30.39 42.80 4.66
N SER A 292 -30.24 42.47 5.95
CA SER A 292 -31.27 42.74 6.98
C SER A 292 -31.29 44.22 7.39
N ARG A 293 -32.47 44.73 7.79
CA ARG A 293 -32.68 46.12 8.25
C ARG A 293 -32.52 46.23 9.75
N LEU A 294 -31.91 47.32 10.26
CA LEU A 294 -31.84 47.59 11.71
C LEU A 294 -33.23 47.83 12.29
N GLY A 295 -34.15 48.38 11.47
CA GLY A 295 -35.51 48.72 11.91
C GLY A 295 -35.53 50.01 12.73
N LEU A 296 -34.58 50.92 12.48
CA LEU A 296 -34.56 52.25 13.06
C LEU A 296 -35.37 53.22 12.20
N ASP A 297 -36.12 54.12 12.84
CA ASP A 297 -36.89 55.13 12.13
C ASP A 297 -35.96 56.06 11.32
N GLY A 298 -36.23 56.19 10.02
CA GLY A 298 -35.44 57.01 9.08
C GLY A 298 -34.25 56.31 8.41
N GLU A 299 -34.01 55.02 8.65
CA GLU A 299 -32.86 54.24 8.12
C GLU A 299 -32.66 54.36 6.59
N ASP A 300 -33.74 54.42 5.81
CA ASP A 300 -33.67 54.49 4.33
C ASP A 300 -33.57 55.94 3.78
N ASN A 301 -33.78 56.96 4.63
CA ASN A 301 -33.90 58.37 4.21
C ASN A 301 -32.72 59.26 4.64
N VAL A 302 -31.80 58.73 5.46
CA VAL A 302 -30.63 59.47 5.96
C VAL A 302 -29.40 59.11 5.13
N LYS A 303 -28.68 60.13 4.64
CA LYS A 303 -27.40 59.94 3.93
C LYS A 303 -26.29 59.55 4.91
N GLY A 304 -25.42 58.63 4.47
CA GLY A 304 -24.31 58.09 5.28
C GLY A 304 -24.57 56.71 5.88
N ILE A 305 -25.73 56.10 5.61
CA ILE A 305 -26.07 54.75 6.06
C ILE A 305 -25.87 53.76 4.91
N TYR A 306 -25.10 52.72 5.18
CA TYR A 306 -24.83 51.61 4.28
C TYR A 306 -25.31 50.30 4.91
N ARG A 307 -25.63 49.34 4.05
CA ARG A 307 -25.93 47.97 4.46
C ARG A 307 -24.71 47.10 4.21
N GLY A 308 -24.30 46.28 5.16
CA GLY A 308 -22.99 45.62 5.16
C GLY A 308 -22.69 44.79 3.91
N ILE A 309 -23.65 43.97 3.44
CA ILE A 309 -23.45 43.17 2.22
C ILE A 309 -23.42 44.06 0.97
N ASP A 310 -24.27 45.09 0.93
CA ASP A 310 -24.35 46.00 -0.22
C ASP A 310 -23.07 46.84 -0.30
N PHE A 311 -22.57 47.33 0.83
CA PHE A 311 -21.28 48.01 0.96
C PHE A 311 -20.12 47.14 0.47
N LEU A 312 -19.99 45.91 1.00
CA LEU A 312 -18.93 45.01 0.56
C LEU A 312 -19.02 44.70 -0.93
N ARG A 313 -20.24 44.49 -1.45
CA ARG A 313 -20.47 44.24 -2.88
C ARG A 313 -20.10 45.44 -3.75
N GLU A 314 -20.46 46.65 -3.34
CA GLU A 314 -20.14 47.88 -4.06
C GLU A 314 -18.62 48.11 -4.14
N VAL A 315 -17.91 47.90 -3.02
CA VAL A 315 -16.44 47.93 -2.99
C VAL A 315 -15.86 46.90 -3.97
N MET A 316 -16.41 45.67 -4.01
CA MET A 316 -15.96 44.64 -4.96
C MET A 316 -16.32 44.93 -6.43
N LEU A 317 -17.32 45.78 -6.68
CA LEU A 317 -17.67 46.27 -8.02
C LEU A 317 -16.86 47.52 -8.42
N ASN A 318 -15.77 47.82 -7.70
CA ASN A 318 -14.94 49.01 -7.86
C ASN A 318 -15.70 50.34 -7.70
N LYS A 319 -16.81 50.32 -6.95
CA LYS A 319 -17.53 51.52 -6.52
C LYS A 319 -17.12 51.84 -5.09
N ILE A 320 -15.83 52.14 -4.90
CA ILE A 320 -15.28 52.41 -3.58
C ILE A 320 -15.87 53.73 -3.06
N PRO A 321 -16.67 53.72 -1.98
CA PRO A 321 -17.10 54.96 -1.36
C PRO A 321 -15.92 55.60 -0.64
N GLU A 322 -15.71 56.91 -0.80
CA GLU A 322 -14.81 57.67 0.07
C GLU A 322 -15.45 57.76 1.44
N LEU A 323 -14.91 57.01 2.41
CA LEU A 323 -15.32 57.07 3.81
C LEU A 323 -14.33 57.96 4.54
N ASN A 324 -14.80 59.10 5.06
CA ASN A 324 -14.01 59.99 5.91
C ASN A 324 -14.61 60.05 7.32
N GLY A 325 -13.83 60.48 8.31
CA GLY A 325 -14.31 60.58 9.69
C GLY A 325 -14.56 59.22 10.35
N THR A 326 -15.56 59.16 11.22
CA THR A 326 -15.84 57.99 12.06
C THR A 326 -16.92 57.10 11.44
N VAL A 327 -16.60 55.81 11.23
CA VAL A 327 -17.54 54.80 10.74
C VAL A 327 -17.96 53.87 11.88
N VAL A 328 -19.27 53.71 12.08
CA VAL A 328 -19.81 52.73 13.03
C VAL A 328 -20.40 51.54 12.28
N VAL A 329 -19.98 50.32 12.64
CA VAL A 329 -20.53 49.07 12.11
C VAL A 329 -21.36 48.37 13.16
N VAL A 330 -22.64 48.11 12.89
CA VAL A 330 -23.54 47.43 13.84
C VAL A 330 -23.61 45.95 13.48
N GLY A 331 -23.08 45.08 14.35
CA GLY A 331 -23.09 43.64 14.12
C GLY A 331 -21.96 42.92 14.86
N GLY A 332 -21.97 41.58 14.77
CA GLY A 332 -20.91 40.76 15.38
C GLY A 332 -20.49 39.53 14.58
N GLY A 333 -21.04 39.35 13.38
CA GLY A 333 -20.65 38.24 12.48
C GLY A 333 -19.46 38.59 11.60
N ASN A 334 -18.98 37.63 10.81
CA ASN A 334 -17.85 37.83 9.89
C ASN A 334 -18.09 39.00 8.93
N THR A 335 -19.31 39.19 8.42
CA THR A 335 -19.66 40.35 7.58
C THR A 335 -19.42 41.69 8.28
N ALA A 336 -19.66 41.78 9.60
CA ALA A 336 -19.41 43.01 10.35
C ALA A 336 -17.91 43.28 10.49
N ILE A 337 -17.11 42.25 10.75
CA ILE A 337 -15.64 42.35 10.81
C ILE A 337 -15.07 42.70 9.43
N ASP A 338 -15.50 42.01 8.38
CA ASP A 338 -15.08 42.24 7.01
C ASP A 338 -15.43 43.68 6.58
N ALA A 339 -16.62 44.18 6.92
CA ALA A 339 -17.04 45.55 6.64
C ALA A 339 -16.22 46.58 7.42
N ALA A 340 -15.96 46.37 8.71
CA ALA A 340 -15.17 47.28 9.53
C ALA A 340 -13.72 47.41 9.01
N ARG A 341 -13.07 46.27 8.73
CA ARG A 341 -11.71 46.22 8.20
C ARG A 341 -11.63 46.77 6.77
N THR A 342 -12.68 46.61 5.97
CA THR A 342 -12.80 47.23 4.65
C THR A 342 -12.98 48.76 4.78
N ALA A 343 -13.77 49.24 5.74
CA ALA A 343 -13.94 50.67 5.98
C ALA A 343 -12.62 51.36 6.35
N MET A 344 -11.78 50.74 7.19
CA MET A 344 -10.42 51.23 7.46
C MET A 344 -9.60 51.41 6.17
N ARG A 345 -9.69 50.45 5.25
CA ARG A 345 -8.98 50.47 3.95
C ARG A 345 -9.58 51.44 2.93
N CYS A 346 -10.82 51.86 3.13
CA CYS A 346 -11.51 52.86 2.31
C CYS A 346 -11.26 54.30 2.77
N GLY A 347 -10.41 54.51 3.80
CA GLY A 347 -9.96 55.84 4.23
C GLY A 347 -10.58 56.38 5.51
N ALA A 348 -11.35 55.58 6.26
CA ALA A 348 -11.94 56.01 7.52
C ALA A 348 -10.87 56.38 8.57
N ASP A 349 -11.06 57.50 9.27
CA ASP A 349 -10.13 57.96 10.32
C ASP A 349 -10.24 57.09 11.59
N SER A 350 -11.44 56.59 11.88
CA SER A 350 -11.72 55.68 12.98
C SER A 350 -12.89 54.77 12.65
N VAL A 351 -12.81 53.50 13.04
CA VAL A 351 -13.89 52.52 12.85
C VAL A 351 -14.26 51.87 14.19
N LYS A 352 -15.56 51.84 14.50
CA LYS A 352 -16.11 51.24 15.72
C LYS A 352 -17.13 50.18 15.39
N ILE A 353 -17.06 49.02 16.03
CA ILE A 353 -18.09 47.98 15.96
C ILE A 353 -18.99 48.09 17.18
N VAL A 354 -20.30 48.20 16.98
CA VAL A 354 -21.30 48.14 18.04
C VAL A 354 -21.89 46.73 18.09
N TYR A 355 -21.70 46.05 19.23
CA TYR A 355 -22.22 44.69 19.42
C TYR A 355 -22.98 44.56 20.74
N ARG A 356 -24.21 44.04 20.64
CA ARG A 356 -25.15 43.93 21.76
C ARG A 356 -24.83 42.84 22.80
N ARG A 357 -23.73 42.08 22.64
CA ARG A 357 -23.28 41.04 23.59
C ARG A 357 -21.79 41.19 23.90
N SER A 358 -21.23 40.26 24.67
CA SER A 358 -19.79 40.21 24.95
C SER A 358 -19.02 39.51 23.82
N ILE A 359 -17.69 39.59 23.88
CA ILE A 359 -16.80 38.91 22.92
C ILE A 359 -17.05 37.39 22.87
N LYS A 360 -17.44 36.76 23.99
CA LYS A 360 -17.67 35.30 24.06
C LYS A 360 -18.82 34.84 23.17
N GLU A 361 -19.84 35.68 22.98
CA GLU A 361 -21.00 35.35 22.14
C GLU A 361 -20.89 35.90 20.71
N MET A 362 -19.77 36.52 20.34
CA MET A 362 -19.57 37.12 19.02
C MET A 362 -19.46 36.03 17.95
N PRO A 363 -20.32 36.03 16.91
CA PRO A 363 -20.30 34.95 15.89
C PRO A 363 -19.10 34.94 14.95
N ALA A 364 -18.36 36.05 14.83
CA ALA A 364 -17.17 36.11 13.99
C ALA A 364 -16.04 35.21 14.52
N HIS A 365 -15.14 34.79 13.63
CA HIS A 365 -13.98 33.99 14.03
C HIS A 365 -13.05 34.80 14.94
N HIS A 366 -12.56 34.17 16.01
CA HIS A 366 -11.75 34.84 17.03
C HIS A 366 -10.49 35.50 16.43
N GLU A 367 -9.81 34.82 15.52
CA GLU A 367 -8.63 35.35 14.81
C GLU A 367 -8.95 36.61 14.00
N GLU A 368 -10.14 36.68 13.40
CA GLU A 368 -10.58 37.85 12.63
C GLU A 368 -10.95 39.03 13.55
N ILE A 369 -11.48 38.74 14.74
CA ILE A 369 -11.74 39.74 15.78
C ILE A 369 -10.41 40.33 16.25
N GLU A 370 -9.44 39.48 16.58
CA GLU A 370 -8.09 39.92 16.98
C GLU A 370 -7.40 40.73 15.88
N ALA A 371 -7.51 40.29 14.62
CA ALA A 371 -6.96 41.01 13.48
C ALA A 371 -7.59 42.40 13.31
N ALA A 372 -8.92 42.51 13.45
CA ALA A 372 -9.60 43.81 13.41
C ALA A 372 -9.13 44.75 14.53
N GLN A 373 -8.98 44.24 15.76
CA GLN A 373 -8.48 45.03 16.88
C GLN A 373 -7.02 45.48 16.67
N LYS A 374 -6.15 44.60 16.14
CA LYS A 374 -4.76 44.95 15.78
C LYS A 374 -4.69 46.00 14.67
N GLU A 375 -5.67 46.01 13.76
CA GLU A 375 -5.82 47.03 12.71
C GLU A 375 -6.44 48.36 13.22
N GLY A 376 -6.77 48.46 14.52
CA GLY A 376 -7.27 49.70 15.14
C GLY A 376 -8.79 49.82 15.22
N VAL A 377 -9.54 48.76 14.92
CA VAL A 377 -11.01 48.75 15.05
C VAL A 377 -11.42 48.65 16.52
N GLU A 378 -12.11 49.66 17.04
CA GLU A 378 -12.66 49.67 18.40
C GLU A 378 -13.94 48.82 18.45
N ILE A 379 -14.14 47.99 19.48
CA ILE A 379 -15.36 47.19 19.64
C ILE A 379 -16.10 47.58 20.92
N LEU A 380 -17.29 48.18 20.75
CA LEU A 380 -18.20 48.56 21.80
C LEU A 380 -19.14 47.39 22.13
N PHE A 381 -18.72 46.55 23.08
CA PHE A 381 -19.52 45.46 23.60
C PHE A 381 -20.72 45.94 24.42
N LEU A 382 -21.69 45.05 24.61
CA LEU A 382 -22.88 45.30 25.43
C LEU A 382 -23.57 46.63 25.06
N THR A 383 -23.63 46.92 23.77
CA THR A 383 -24.15 48.18 23.24
C THR A 383 -25.09 47.89 22.08
N ASN A 384 -26.28 48.50 22.07
CA ASN A 384 -27.26 48.33 21.01
C ASN A 384 -27.77 49.70 20.52
N PRO A 385 -27.88 49.94 19.20
CA PRO A 385 -28.46 51.17 18.68
C PRO A 385 -29.95 51.29 19.04
N LYS A 386 -30.39 52.50 19.38
CA LYS A 386 -31.77 52.85 19.75
C LYS A 386 -32.41 53.79 18.72
N SER A 387 -31.71 54.84 18.29
CA SER A 387 -32.22 55.81 17.32
C SER A 387 -31.08 56.46 16.50
N LEU A 388 -31.43 57.07 15.36
CA LEU A 388 -30.47 57.77 14.48
C LEU A 388 -30.41 59.26 14.85
N VAL A 389 -29.20 59.82 14.96
CA VAL A 389 -28.98 61.27 15.13
C VAL A 389 -28.57 61.84 13.77
N SER A 390 -29.42 62.69 13.19
CA SER A 390 -29.17 63.30 11.88
C SER A 390 -29.42 64.79 11.90
N GLU A 391 -28.67 65.52 11.07
CA GLU A 391 -28.82 66.96 10.85
C GLU A 391 -28.97 67.20 9.34
N ASN A 392 -30.03 67.90 8.92
CA ASN A 392 -30.34 68.15 7.50
C ASN A 392 -30.36 66.88 6.61
N GLY A 393 -30.78 65.74 7.16
CA GLY A 393 -30.84 64.46 6.43
C GLY A 393 -29.49 63.75 6.27
N VAL A 394 -28.44 64.20 6.97
CA VAL A 394 -27.12 63.57 7.01
C VAL A 394 -26.86 63.02 8.41
N LEU A 395 -26.28 61.82 8.49
CA LEU A 395 -25.94 61.18 9.76
C LEU A 395 -24.87 61.99 10.53
N LYS A 396 -25.08 62.15 11.85
CA LYS A 396 -24.10 62.75 12.78
C LYS A 396 -23.76 61.85 13.97
N GLY A 397 -24.56 60.83 14.22
CA GLY A 397 -24.31 59.85 15.27
C GLY A 397 -25.44 58.83 15.39
N ILE A 398 -25.25 57.89 16.29
CA ILE A 398 -26.29 56.95 16.71
C ILE A 398 -26.47 57.01 18.22
N GLU A 399 -27.72 57.12 18.67
CA GLU A 399 -28.04 56.97 20.08
C GLU A 399 -28.01 55.48 20.42
N CYS A 400 -27.15 55.09 21.36
CA CYS A 400 -26.96 53.72 21.80
C CYS A 400 -27.46 53.55 23.23
N LEU A 401 -27.77 52.31 23.59
CA LEU A 401 -28.18 51.92 24.94
C LEU A 401 -27.31 50.74 25.42
N LYS A 402 -26.94 50.73 26.71
CA LYS A 402 -26.16 49.63 27.29
C LYS A 402 -27.01 48.38 27.49
N MET A 403 -26.41 47.22 27.28
CA MET A 403 -27.05 45.92 27.37
C MET A 403 -26.51 45.13 28.57
N GLY A 404 -27.40 44.48 29.31
CA GLY A 404 -27.06 43.36 30.19
C GLY A 404 -27.19 42.03 29.43
N LEU A 405 -26.63 40.96 30.01
CA LEU A 405 -26.85 39.59 29.52
C LEU A 405 -27.64 38.81 30.55
N GLU A 406 -28.76 38.24 30.12
CA GLU A 406 -29.53 37.26 30.88
C GLU A 406 -29.17 35.86 30.39
N GLU A 407 -28.93 34.92 31.31
CA GLU A 407 -28.58 33.54 30.95
C GLU A 407 -29.68 32.89 30.11
N GLY A 408 -29.28 32.23 29.03
CA GLY A 408 -30.17 31.42 28.20
C GLY A 408 -30.37 30.02 28.79
N LYS A 409 -31.21 29.22 28.13
CA LYS A 409 -31.25 27.77 28.41
C LYS A 409 -29.89 27.12 28.08
N PRO A 410 -29.55 25.96 28.65
CA PRO A 410 -28.34 25.23 28.26
C PRO A 410 -28.25 25.07 26.74
N GLY A 411 -27.19 25.60 26.13
CA GLY A 411 -26.97 25.60 24.68
C GLY A 411 -27.52 26.79 23.90
N GLU A 412 -28.29 27.68 24.54
CA GLU A 412 -28.74 28.95 23.94
C GLU A 412 -27.77 30.09 24.28
N ARG A 413 -27.57 31.01 23.33
CA ARG A 413 -26.77 32.22 23.59
C ARG A 413 -27.50 33.10 24.61
N PRO A 414 -26.78 33.70 25.58
CA PRO A 414 -27.34 34.69 26.50
C PRO A 414 -28.16 35.76 25.78
N LYS A 415 -29.31 36.11 26.37
CA LYS A 415 -30.23 37.11 25.80
C LYS A 415 -29.74 38.50 26.19
N PRO A 416 -29.54 39.41 25.20
CA PRO A 416 -29.20 40.79 25.51
C PRO A 416 -30.45 41.54 25.97
N VAL A 417 -30.39 42.14 27.15
CA VAL A 417 -31.50 42.87 27.79
C VAL A 417 -31.12 44.34 27.94
N PRO A 418 -31.97 45.31 27.54
CA PRO A 418 -31.64 46.73 27.64
C PRO A 418 -31.53 47.20 29.10
N ILE A 419 -30.52 48.02 29.41
CA ILE A 419 -30.42 48.75 30.68
C ILE A 419 -31.07 50.12 30.48
N LEU A 420 -32.29 50.29 30.99
CA LEU A 420 -33.06 51.53 30.85
C LEU A 420 -32.33 52.72 31.53
N GLY A 421 -32.32 53.89 30.88
CA GLY A 421 -31.64 55.10 31.38
C GLY A 421 -30.14 55.16 31.11
N SER A 422 -29.60 54.26 30.28
CA SER A 422 -28.17 54.20 29.91
C SER A 422 -27.88 54.71 28.50
N GLU A 423 -28.76 55.56 27.96
CA GLU A 423 -28.63 56.17 26.63
C GLU A 423 -27.39 57.08 26.53
N TYR A 424 -26.66 56.94 25.43
CA TYR A 424 -25.55 57.84 25.08
C TYR A 424 -25.35 57.90 23.56
N ILE A 425 -24.77 58.98 23.06
CA ILE A 425 -24.54 59.18 21.64
C ILE A 425 -23.14 58.67 21.27
N VAL A 426 -23.06 57.87 20.21
CA VAL A 426 -21.81 57.57 19.51
C VAL A 426 -21.79 58.42 18.24
N GLU A 427 -20.93 59.45 18.22
CA GLU A 427 -20.75 60.31 17.04
C GLU A 427 -20.16 59.50 15.89
N CYS A 428 -20.75 59.65 14.70
CA CYS A 428 -20.28 58.99 13.48
C CYS A 428 -20.82 59.66 12.23
N ASP A 429 -19.99 59.70 11.20
CA ASP A 429 -20.31 60.24 9.87
C ASP A 429 -20.96 59.17 8.98
N HIS A 430 -20.63 57.90 9.24
CA HIS A 430 -21.15 56.76 8.49
C HIS A 430 -21.60 55.62 9.41
N LEU A 431 -22.67 54.94 9.02
CA LEU A 431 -23.20 53.75 9.69
C LEU A 431 -23.26 52.58 8.72
N ILE A 432 -22.73 51.42 9.09
CA ILE A 432 -22.85 50.18 8.33
C ILE A 432 -23.67 49.16 9.12
N SER A 433 -24.87 48.84 8.64
CA SER A 433 -25.72 47.81 9.23
C SER A 433 -25.29 46.40 8.78
N ALA A 434 -24.72 45.60 9.67
CA ALA A 434 -24.23 44.25 9.40
C ALA A 434 -24.84 43.20 10.36
N ILE A 435 -26.17 43.27 10.55
CA ILE A 435 -26.89 42.44 11.54
C ILE A 435 -27.48 41.13 10.98
N GLY A 436 -27.34 40.85 9.69
CA GLY A 436 -27.84 39.60 9.09
C GLY A 436 -27.92 39.63 7.57
N GLN A 437 -28.07 38.44 7.00
CA GLN A 437 -28.32 38.23 5.56
C GLN A 437 -29.60 37.41 5.39
N ALA A 438 -30.32 37.63 4.30
CA ALA A 438 -31.55 36.95 3.96
C ALA A 438 -31.51 36.50 2.50
N VAL A 439 -32.27 35.44 2.21
CA VAL A 439 -32.48 34.93 0.86
C VAL A 439 -33.60 35.73 0.20
N ASP A 440 -33.45 36.01 -1.09
CA ASP A 440 -34.55 36.54 -1.90
C ASP A 440 -35.28 35.38 -2.59
N THR A 441 -36.47 35.05 -2.10
CA THR A 441 -37.33 33.98 -2.66
C THR A 441 -38.49 34.53 -3.49
N SER A 442 -38.40 35.79 -3.93
CA SER A 442 -39.45 36.44 -4.75
C SER A 442 -39.74 35.71 -6.07
N PHE A 443 -38.77 34.96 -6.59
CA PHE A 443 -38.92 34.13 -7.79
C PHE A 443 -40.02 33.06 -7.70
N ILE A 444 -40.43 32.67 -6.49
CA ILE A 444 -41.49 31.67 -6.28
C ILE A 444 -42.86 32.18 -6.72
N ASN A 445 -43.06 33.49 -6.75
CA ASN A 445 -44.32 34.09 -7.24
C ASN A 445 -44.64 33.74 -8.70
N TYR A 446 -43.66 33.24 -9.45
CA TYR A 446 -43.78 32.87 -10.86
C TYR A 446 -43.91 31.34 -11.06
N ASP A 447 -43.68 30.55 -10.01
CA ASP A 447 -43.77 29.08 -9.98
C ASP A 447 -44.46 28.63 -8.67
N ASN A 448 -45.80 28.55 -8.67
CA ASN A 448 -46.65 28.30 -7.49
C ASN A 448 -46.45 26.93 -6.79
N ASP A 449 -45.52 26.11 -7.25
CA ASP A 449 -45.35 24.71 -6.82
C ASP A 449 -44.26 24.53 -5.74
N PHE A 450 -43.54 25.61 -5.38
CA PHE A 450 -42.53 25.60 -4.29
C PHE A 450 -43.15 25.83 -2.91
N MET A 451 -42.74 25.03 -1.93
CA MET A 451 -43.08 25.27 -0.51
C MET A 451 -41.92 25.95 0.23
N LEU A 452 -42.26 26.93 1.06
CA LEU A 452 -41.33 27.70 1.90
C LEU A 452 -41.49 27.37 3.39
N GLU A 453 -40.39 27.41 4.13
CA GLU A 453 -40.44 27.46 5.59
C GLU A 453 -40.89 28.86 6.08
N LYS A 454 -41.25 28.94 7.37
CA LYS A 454 -41.66 30.19 8.05
C LYS A 454 -40.64 31.34 7.90
N TRP A 455 -39.36 31.01 7.67
CA TRP A 455 -38.26 31.97 7.54
C TRP A 455 -37.94 32.38 6.10
N GLY A 456 -38.74 31.93 5.12
CA GLY A 456 -38.54 32.28 3.71
C GLY A 456 -37.40 31.52 3.04
N THR A 457 -37.14 30.26 3.45
CA THR A 457 -36.21 29.33 2.79
C THR A 457 -36.97 28.18 2.14
N VAL A 458 -36.40 27.55 1.10
CA VAL A 458 -37.06 26.48 0.33
C VAL A 458 -37.07 25.17 1.11
N ILE A 459 -38.24 24.53 1.19
CA ILE A 459 -38.40 23.19 1.78
C ILE A 459 -37.84 22.14 0.82
N VAL A 460 -36.97 21.28 1.36
CA VAL A 460 -36.38 20.15 0.62
C VAL A 460 -36.41 18.87 1.45
N ASN A 461 -36.34 17.74 0.75
CA ASN A 461 -35.99 16.47 1.37
C ASN A 461 -34.58 16.56 1.95
N LYS A 462 -34.42 16.38 3.26
CA LYS A 462 -33.12 16.54 3.94
C LYS A 462 -32.05 15.57 3.45
N ASP A 463 -32.41 14.43 2.90
CA ASP A 463 -31.50 13.38 2.44
C ASP A 463 -31.10 13.51 0.97
N THR A 464 -31.94 14.10 0.13
CA THR A 464 -31.69 14.23 -1.32
C THR A 464 -31.57 15.67 -1.81
N LEU A 465 -32.02 16.64 -1.02
CA LEU A 465 -32.18 18.05 -1.41
C LEU A 465 -33.19 18.29 -2.53
N GLU A 466 -34.02 17.30 -2.85
CA GLU A 466 -35.13 17.47 -3.79
C GLU A 466 -36.21 18.36 -3.18
N THR A 467 -36.75 19.27 -3.99
CA THR A 467 -37.83 20.18 -3.58
C THR A 467 -39.18 19.48 -3.67
N THR A 468 -40.27 20.21 -3.51
CA THR A 468 -41.63 19.71 -3.79
C THR A 468 -41.89 19.44 -5.27
N ILE A 469 -41.03 19.92 -6.16
CA ILE A 469 -41.12 19.70 -7.60
C ILE A 469 -40.13 18.59 -7.99
N ALA A 470 -40.64 17.51 -8.57
CA ALA A 470 -39.83 16.37 -9.00
C ALA A 470 -38.75 16.80 -10.01
N GLY A 471 -37.52 16.34 -9.80
CA GLY A 471 -36.37 16.70 -10.63
C GLY A 471 -35.82 18.12 -10.41
N VAL A 472 -36.37 18.88 -9.47
CA VAL A 472 -35.85 20.18 -9.04
C VAL A 472 -35.27 20.06 -7.63
N PHE A 473 -34.01 20.48 -7.48
CA PHE A 473 -33.25 20.38 -6.24
C PHE A 473 -32.86 21.78 -5.76
N ALA A 474 -32.69 21.97 -4.46
CA ALA A 474 -32.23 23.24 -3.90
C ALA A 474 -31.17 23.04 -2.80
N GLY A 475 -30.18 23.92 -2.73
CA GLY A 475 -29.09 23.82 -1.76
C GLY A 475 -28.25 25.09 -1.65
N GLY A 476 -27.42 25.17 -0.62
CA GLY A 476 -26.78 26.41 -0.19
C GLY A 476 -27.73 27.25 0.67
N ASP A 477 -27.49 28.57 0.70
CA ASP A 477 -28.19 29.46 1.61
C ASP A 477 -29.71 29.50 1.38
N VAL A 478 -30.19 29.22 0.16
CA VAL A 478 -31.62 29.17 -0.17
C VAL A 478 -32.42 28.17 0.66
N VAL A 479 -31.78 27.11 1.18
CA VAL A 479 -32.44 26.08 2.00
C VAL A 479 -32.29 26.35 3.49
N THR A 480 -31.10 26.79 3.92
CA THR A 480 -30.73 26.85 5.34
C THR A 480 -30.65 28.26 5.92
N GLY A 481 -30.67 29.28 5.09
CA GLY A 481 -30.14 30.61 5.43
C GLY A 481 -28.60 30.64 5.34
N PRO A 482 -27.97 31.77 5.71
CA PRO A 482 -26.53 32.00 5.52
C PRO A 482 -25.66 30.93 6.18
N LEU A 483 -24.88 30.20 5.37
CA LEU A 483 -23.96 29.16 5.80
C LEU A 483 -22.49 29.51 5.55
N THR A 484 -21.61 28.65 6.04
CA THR A 484 -20.19 28.66 5.69
C THR A 484 -19.99 28.08 4.28
N ALA A 485 -19.04 28.64 3.52
CA ALA A 485 -18.80 28.22 2.13
C ALA A 485 -18.53 26.71 1.98
N ILE A 486 -17.83 26.11 2.93
CA ILE A 486 -17.54 24.66 2.92
C ILE A 486 -18.82 23.80 3.09
N THR A 487 -19.83 24.31 3.79
CA THR A 487 -21.13 23.63 3.92
C THR A 487 -21.93 23.75 2.63
N SER A 488 -21.85 24.89 1.94
CA SER A 488 -22.45 25.06 0.60
C SER A 488 -21.84 24.09 -0.40
N ILE A 489 -20.52 23.86 -0.36
CA ILE A 489 -19.83 22.84 -1.18
C ILE A 489 -20.36 21.44 -0.87
N ALA A 490 -20.51 21.10 0.41
CA ALA A 490 -21.09 19.82 0.82
C ALA A 490 -22.49 19.59 0.24
N GLN A 491 -23.35 20.61 0.28
CA GLN A 491 -24.69 20.54 -0.30
C GLN A 491 -24.67 20.49 -1.83
N GLY A 492 -23.77 21.22 -2.49
CA GLY A 492 -23.59 21.14 -3.95
C GLY A 492 -23.23 19.72 -4.40
N ARG A 493 -22.31 19.05 -3.71
CA ARG A 493 -21.96 17.64 -3.97
C ARG A 493 -23.14 16.71 -3.72
N LYS A 494 -23.87 16.94 -2.63
CA LYS A 494 -25.06 16.14 -2.28
C LYS A 494 -26.15 16.25 -3.35
N ALA A 495 -26.42 17.47 -3.82
CA ALA A 495 -27.38 17.72 -4.89
C ALA A 495 -26.96 17.05 -6.20
N ALA A 496 -25.68 17.15 -6.59
CA ALA A 496 -25.18 16.46 -7.78
C ALA A 496 -25.43 14.94 -7.71
N ASN A 497 -25.14 14.28 -6.58
CA ASN A 497 -25.41 12.86 -6.40
C ASN A 497 -26.90 12.51 -6.50
N ALA A 498 -27.77 13.33 -5.90
CA ALA A 498 -29.20 13.15 -5.95
C ALA A 498 -29.75 13.32 -7.38
N ILE A 499 -29.31 14.36 -8.10
CA ILE A 499 -29.63 14.61 -9.50
C ILE A 499 -29.19 13.42 -10.37
N MET A 500 -27.97 12.91 -10.19
CA MET A 500 -27.50 11.74 -10.93
C MET A 500 -28.39 10.52 -10.70
N SER A 501 -28.77 10.25 -9.46
CA SER A 501 -29.70 9.15 -9.16
C SER A 501 -31.06 9.38 -9.83
N TYR A 502 -31.65 10.57 -9.69
CA TYR A 502 -32.92 10.91 -10.33
C TYR A 502 -32.88 10.72 -11.85
N LEU A 503 -31.83 11.22 -12.50
CA LEU A 503 -31.66 11.09 -13.93
C LEU A 503 -31.50 9.63 -14.36
N THR A 504 -30.76 8.80 -13.61
CA THR A 504 -30.47 7.41 -13.99
C THR A 504 -31.59 6.43 -13.66
N ILE A 505 -32.27 6.57 -12.52
CA ILE A 505 -33.28 5.61 -12.04
C ILE A 505 -34.69 6.19 -11.90
N GLY A 506 -34.91 7.47 -12.18
CA GLY A 506 -36.21 8.14 -12.10
C GLY A 506 -36.61 8.63 -10.70
N GLU A 507 -35.80 8.37 -9.67
CA GLU A 507 -36.05 8.79 -8.28
C GLU A 507 -34.76 9.27 -7.60
N ALA A 508 -34.86 10.32 -6.78
CA ALA A 508 -33.71 10.79 -6.01
C ALA A 508 -33.46 9.87 -4.81
N LYS A 509 -32.25 9.31 -4.70
CA LYS A 509 -31.86 8.44 -3.58
C LYS A 509 -30.85 9.09 -2.66
N LYS A 510 -31.03 8.85 -1.37
CA LYS A 510 -30.02 9.12 -0.36
C LYS A 510 -28.75 8.33 -0.70
N ALA A 511 -27.60 8.98 -0.64
CA ALA A 511 -26.32 8.28 -0.76
C ALA A 511 -26.18 7.25 0.38
N PRO A 512 -25.67 6.03 0.10
CA PRO A 512 -25.47 5.01 1.13
C PRO A 512 -24.53 5.53 2.21
N GLN A 513 -24.95 5.41 3.47
CA GLN A 513 -24.16 5.84 4.62
C GLN A 513 -23.18 4.75 5.01
N LYS A 514 -21.88 5.08 5.00
CA LYS A 514 -20.83 4.16 5.45
C LYS A 514 -20.78 4.07 6.98
N PHE A 515 -20.57 2.87 7.51
CA PHE A 515 -20.31 2.66 8.94
C PHE A 515 -18.91 3.15 9.34
N TYR A 516 -18.86 3.94 10.44
CA TYR A 516 -17.64 4.37 11.10
C TYR A 516 -17.75 4.24 12.62
N SER A 517 -16.76 3.57 13.22
CA SER A 517 -16.53 3.57 14.67
C SER A 517 -15.81 4.84 15.10
N PHE A 518 -16.17 5.35 16.29
CA PHE A 518 -15.51 6.48 16.93
C PHE A 518 -15.40 6.28 18.42
N LYS A 519 -14.23 6.57 19.00
CA LYS A 519 -13.97 6.44 20.44
C LYS A 519 -14.99 7.20 21.30
N HIS A 520 -15.32 8.43 20.90
CA HIS A 520 -16.23 9.30 21.65
C HIS A 520 -17.68 8.81 21.69
N LYS A 521 -18.07 7.87 20.81
CA LYS A 521 -19.39 7.21 20.87
C LYS A 521 -19.46 6.10 21.93
N LEU A 522 -18.31 5.57 22.33
CA LEU A 522 -18.18 4.46 23.27
C LEU A 522 -17.83 4.95 24.69
N ALA A 523 -16.91 5.90 24.81
CA ALA A 523 -16.52 6.47 26.09
C ALA A 523 -15.98 7.89 25.95
N THR A 524 -16.13 8.69 27.01
CA THR A 524 -15.54 10.03 27.12
C THR A 524 -14.01 9.96 26.99
N LEU A 525 -13.46 10.88 26.22
CA LEU A 525 -12.02 11.07 26.04
C LEU A 525 -11.47 11.93 27.20
N HIS A 526 -10.31 11.55 27.74
CA HIS A 526 -9.63 12.32 28.78
C HIS A 526 -8.22 12.72 28.34
N GLU A 527 -7.74 13.88 28.81
CA GLU A 527 -6.39 14.40 28.51
C GLU A 527 -5.28 13.40 28.83
N ARG A 528 -5.40 12.67 29.96
CA ARG A 528 -4.46 11.64 30.40
C ARG A 528 -4.16 10.55 29.37
N GLU A 529 -5.06 10.32 28.41
CA GLU A 529 -4.83 9.35 27.33
C GLU A 529 -3.70 9.79 26.39
N PHE A 530 -3.32 11.07 26.43
CA PHE A 530 -2.30 11.68 25.57
C PHE A 530 -1.04 12.14 26.32
N ASP A 531 -0.89 11.83 27.62
CA ASP A 531 0.28 12.24 28.44
C ASP A 531 1.62 11.76 27.89
N HIS A 532 1.62 10.68 27.10
CA HIS A 532 2.81 10.11 26.45
C HIS A 532 3.24 10.86 25.19
N VAL A 533 2.44 11.85 24.73
CA VAL A 533 2.72 12.64 23.53
C VAL A 533 3.52 13.89 23.91
N LYS A 534 4.61 14.14 23.19
CA LYS A 534 5.43 15.34 23.39
C LYS A 534 4.70 16.61 22.96
N LYS A 535 4.70 17.63 23.83
CA LYS A 535 4.20 18.99 23.52
C LYS A 535 5.12 19.72 22.53
N LEU A 536 4.53 20.36 21.53
CA LEU A 536 5.20 21.08 20.45
C LEU A 536 4.38 22.33 20.08
N ALA A 537 5.06 23.47 19.87
CA ALA A 537 4.42 24.73 19.50
C ALA A 537 3.77 24.65 18.10
N ARG A 538 2.65 25.35 17.93
CA ARG A 538 1.95 25.45 16.64
C ARG A 538 2.59 26.49 15.72
N GLU A 539 2.74 26.15 14.45
CA GLU A 539 3.14 27.09 13.40
C GLU A 539 2.02 28.10 13.09
N LYS A 540 2.40 29.36 12.86
CA LYS A 540 1.47 30.46 12.54
C LYS A 540 1.72 30.98 11.13
N LEU A 541 0.65 31.43 10.47
CA LEU A 541 0.76 32.12 9.19
C LEU A 541 1.52 33.43 9.40
N LYS A 542 2.42 33.76 8.47
CA LYS A 542 3.04 35.06 8.46
C LYS A 542 2.06 36.06 7.88
N GLU A 543 1.77 37.12 8.62
CA GLU A 543 0.85 38.17 8.20
C GLU A 543 1.63 39.41 7.73
N LEU A 544 1.01 40.26 6.89
CA LEU A 544 1.58 41.57 6.54
C LEU A 544 1.75 42.47 7.78
N GLU A 545 2.63 43.46 7.71
CA GLU A 545 2.77 44.48 8.75
C GLU A 545 1.48 45.30 8.87
N ILE A 546 1.10 45.71 10.09
CA ILE A 546 -0.20 46.36 10.36
C ILE A 546 -0.43 47.59 9.46
N ILE A 547 0.62 48.39 9.23
CA ILE A 547 0.55 49.58 8.39
C ILE A 547 0.19 49.25 6.93
N ASP A 548 0.70 48.14 6.40
CA ASP A 548 0.37 47.68 5.05
C ASP A 548 -1.04 47.07 4.97
N ARG A 549 -1.54 46.51 6.08
CA ARG A 549 -2.91 45.96 6.15
C ARG A 549 -3.94 47.05 5.98
N VAL A 550 -3.84 48.14 6.75
CA VAL A 550 -4.86 49.19 6.80
C VAL A 550 -4.86 50.08 5.57
N HIS A 551 -3.74 50.17 4.84
CA HIS A 551 -3.61 51.02 3.65
C HIS A 551 -3.62 50.26 2.31
N SER A 552 -3.86 48.94 2.32
CA SER A 552 -3.93 48.18 1.08
C SER A 552 -4.91 47.02 1.13
N PHE A 553 -5.34 46.61 -0.06
CA PHE A 553 -6.14 45.40 -0.28
C PHE A 553 -5.27 44.18 -0.60
N LYS A 554 -3.96 44.24 -0.31
CA LYS A 554 -3.06 43.09 -0.49
C LYS A 554 -3.49 41.94 0.43
N GLU A 555 -3.28 40.71 -0.04
CA GLU A 555 -3.56 39.51 0.75
C GLU A 555 -2.76 39.53 2.06
N VAL A 556 -3.46 39.47 3.20
CA VAL A 556 -2.85 39.67 4.53
C VAL A 556 -2.02 38.46 4.96
N ASP A 557 -2.57 37.27 4.82
CA ASP A 557 -1.93 36.03 5.26
C ASP A 557 -1.03 35.49 4.15
N GLN A 558 0.20 35.11 4.47
CA GLN A 558 1.11 34.40 3.57
C GLN A 558 0.96 32.88 3.73
N THR A 559 1.23 32.14 2.65
CA THR A 559 1.20 30.67 2.68
C THR A 559 2.34 30.10 3.53
N PHE A 560 2.19 28.86 4.02
CA PHE A 560 3.25 28.19 4.77
C PHE A 560 4.48 27.90 3.90
N SER A 561 5.65 27.85 4.52
CA SER A 561 6.83 27.24 3.90
C SER A 561 6.83 25.72 4.09
N ASP A 562 7.63 24.99 3.29
CA ASP A 562 7.83 23.54 3.47
C ASP A 562 8.22 23.18 4.91
N THR A 563 9.12 23.96 5.54
CA THR A 563 9.57 23.72 6.91
C THR A 563 8.44 23.83 7.95
N GLN A 564 7.50 24.75 7.75
CA GLN A 564 6.32 24.89 8.61
C GLN A 564 5.35 23.73 8.41
N CYS A 565 5.17 23.28 7.16
CA CYS A 565 4.39 22.09 6.86
C CYS A 565 5.00 20.83 7.51
N GLU A 566 6.31 20.61 7.41
CA GLU A 566 7.01 19.49 8.05
C GLU A 566 6.83 19.51 9.58
N SER A 567 6.95 20.69 10.20
CA SER A 567 6.70 20.91 11.64
C SER A 567 5.28 20.49 12.04
N GLU A 568 4.25 20.96 11.33
CA GLU A 568 2.84 20.65 11.63
C GLU A 568 2.45 19.20 11.31
N VAL A 569 2.99 18.63 10.25
CA VAL A 569 2.90 17.20 9.94
C VAL A 569 3.43 16.36 11.10
N GLY A 570 4.57 16.75 11.68
CA GLY A 570 5.17 16.12 12.85
C GLY A 570 4.30 16.18 14.11
N ARG A 571 3.43 17.19 14.24
CA ARG A 571 2.48 17.34 15.35
C ARG A 571 1.23 16.46 15.23
N CYS A 572 0.87 16.02 14.03
CA CYS A 572 -0.31 15.19 13.78
C CYS A 572 -0.27 13.85 14.55
N LEU A 573 -1.36 13.53 15.27
CA LEU A 573 -1.51 12.32 16.09
C LEU A 573 -1.95 11.07 15.31
N GLU A 574 -2.19 11.18 14.01
CA GLU A 574 -2.57 10.03 13.15
C GLU A 574 -3.79 9.25 13.68
N CYS A 575 -4.87 9.98 14.02
CA CYS A 575 -6.04 9.41 14.69
C CYS A 575 -6.85 8.39 13.85
N GLY A 576 -6.63 8.31 12.54
CA GLY A 576 -7.37 7.41 11.64
C GLY A 576 -6.83 5.98 11.62
N CYS A 577 -7.64 5.02 11.18
CA CYS A 577 -7.21 3.62 11.08
C CYS A 577 -6.47 3.34 9.75
N SER A 578 -5.30 2.70 9.82
CA SER A 578 -4.51 2.29 8.63
C SER A 578 -5.19 1.19 7.78
N GLU A 579 -6.06 0.38 8.42
CA GLU A 579 -6.79 -0.73 7.79
C GLU A 579 -8.18 -0.30 7.28
N TYR A 580 -8.43 1.00 7.11
CA TYR A 580 -9.75 1.53 6.75
C TYR A 580 -10.44 0.76 5.59
N SER A 581 -9.74 0.59 4.47
CA SER A 581 -10.30 -0.03 3.26
C SER A 581 -10.52 -1.54 3.41
N ASP A 582 -9.64 -2.22 4.14
CA ASP A 582 -9.56 -3.69 4.23
C ASP A 582 -10.20 -4.27 5.51
N CYS A 583 -10.64 -3.42 6.44
CA CYS A 583 -11.22 -3.86 7.71
C CYS A 583 -12.56 -4.58 7.51
N LYS A 584 -12.54 -5.91 7.54
CA LYS A 584 -13.73 -6.77 7.40
C LYS A 584 -14.79 -6.47 8.47
N LEU A 585 -14.38 -6.10 9.69
CA LEU A 585 -15.33 -5.72 10.73
C LEU A 585 -16.15 -4.49 10.33
N ARG A 586 -15.49 -3.44 9.80
CA ARG A 586 -16.15 -2.23 9.33
C ARG A 586 -17.10 -2.55 8.17
N GLN A 587 -16.65 -3.34 7.20
CA GLN A 587 -17.45 -3.75 6.05
C GLN A 587 -18.70 -4.53 6.47
N TYR A 588 -18.59 -5.47 7.40
CA TYR A 588 -19.76 -6.17 7.93
C TYR A 588 -20.67 -5.25 8.77
N CYS A 589 -20.11 -4.33 9.55
CA CYS A 589 -20.95 -3.36 10.27
C CYS A 589 -21.73 -2.45 9.31
N ASP A 590 -21.15 -2.14 8.16
CA ASP A 590 -21.80 -1.43 7.06
C ASP A 590 -22.90 -2.27 6.41
N GLU A 591 -22.61 -3.52 6.04
CA GLU A 591 -23.57 -4.45 5.41
C GLU A 591 -24.81 -4.69 6.30
N TYR A 592 -24.60 -4.87 7.62
CA TYR A 592 -25.66 -5.16 8.58
C TYR A 592 -26.24 -3.91 9.26
N GLN A 593 -25.83 -2.71 8.84
CA GLN A 593 -26.34 -1.41 9.32
C GLN A 593 -26.34 -1.29 10.86
N ILE A 594 -25.17 -1.53 11.46
CA ILE A 594 -24.98 -1.52 12.92
C ILE A 594 -25.01 -0.10 13.48
N ASP A 595 -25.73 0.10 14.60
CA ASP A 595 -25.54 1.28 15.46
C ASP A 595 -24.65 0.89 16.65
N ILE A 596 -23.54 1.59 16.81
CA ILE A 596 -22.57 1.34 17.89
C ILE A 596 -23.13 1.65 19.28
N LYS A 597 -24.22 2.41 19.37
CA LYS A 597 -24.87 2.78 20.64
C LYS A 597 -25.61 1.61 21.28
N ASP A 598 -25.95 0.59 20.49
CA ASP A 598 -26.64 -0.58 20.98
C ASP A 598 -25.66 -1.43 21.81
N PHE A 599 -26.03 -1.75 23.04
CA PHE A 599 -25.22 -2.52 24.02
C PHE A 599 -23.92 -1.87 24.50
N VAL A 600 -23.76 -0.53 24.44
CA VAL A 600 -22.61 0.15 25.04
C VAL A 600 -22.57 -0.07 26.55
N GLY A 601 -21.46 -0.64 27.04
CA GLY A 601 -21.20 -0.89 28.47
C GLY A 601 -19.85 -0.34 28.92
N GLU A 602 -19.17 -1.05 29.82
CA GLU A 602 -17.80 -0.69 30.23
C GLU A 602 -16.81 -0.99 29.08
N VAL A 603 -16.11 0.05 28.61
CA VAL A 603 -15.16 -0.03 27.50
C VAL A 603 -13.73 -0.12 28.03
N LYS A 604 -12.98 -1.13 27.59
CA LYS A 604 -11.58 -1.29 27.97
C LYS A 604 -10.67 -0.41 27.11
N LYS A 605 -9.81 0.36 27.79
CA LYS A 605 -8.81 1.22 27.17
C LYS A 605 -7.42 0.65 27.41
N TYR A 606 -6.63 0.54 26.35
CA TYR A 606 -5.27 0.01 26.39
C TYR A 606 -4.28 1.02 25.80
N THR A 607 -3.07 1.07 26.36
CA THR A 607 -1.94 1.76 25.73
C THR A 607 -1.48 0.97 24.50
N VAL A 608 -1.25 1.66 23.38
CA VAL A 608 -0.72 1.05 22.16
C VAL A 608 0.74 0.62 22.40
N ASP A 609 1.06 -0.65 22.15
CA ASP A 609 2.41 -1.18 22.30
C ASP A 609 3.20 -1.00 21.00
N ASN A 610 4.13 -0.04 21.04
CA ASN A 610 5.03 0.31 19.96
C ASN A 610 6.49 -0.12 20.24
N ARG A 611 6.73 -1.10 21.12
CA ARG A 611 8.11 -1.51 21.47
C ARG A 611 8.81 -2.34 20.39
N HIS A 612 8.06 -2.96 19.46
CA HIS A 612 8.64 -3.67 18.31
C HIS A 612 9.03 -2.66 17.20
N PRO A 613 10.18 -2.82 16.51
CA PRO A 613 10.65 -1.87 15.50
C PRO A 613 9.72 -1.75 14.28
N PHE A 614 9.10 -2.85 13.85
CA PHE A 614 8.28 -2.91 12.63
C PHE A 614 6.79 -3.16 12.85
N ILE A 615 6.35 -3.44 14.08
CA ILE A 615 4.99 -3.91 14.38
C ILE A 615 4.41 -3.03 15.49
N SER A 616 3.15 -2.62 15.33
CA SER A 616 2.37 -1.93 16.34
C SER A 616 1.23 -2.84 16.82
N LEU A 617 1.00 -2.89 18.13
CA LEU A 617 -0.07 -3.68 18.74
C LEU A 617 -1.05 -2.73 19.45
N ASP A 618 -2.23 -2.58 18.86
CA ASP A 618 -3.32 -1.76 19.39
C ASP A 618 -4.48 -2.66 19.85
N ALA A 619 -4.43 -3.05 21.13
CA ALA A 619 -5.44 -3.91 21.74
C ALA A 619 -6.84 -3.27 21.76
N ASN A 620 -6.96 -1.95 21.60
CA ASN A 620 -8.27 -1.28 21.52
C ASN A 620 -9.07 -1.70 20.27
N LYS A 621 -8.38 -2.15 19.23
CA LYS A 621 -9.00 -2.65 17.98
C LYS A 621 -9.26 -4.16 18.00
N CYS A 622 -8.79 -4.87 19.03
CA CYS A 622 -8.80 -6.33 19.05
C CYS A 622 -10.19 -6.88 19.36
N ILE A 623 -10.65 -7.82 18.55
CA ILE A 623 -11.93 -8.52 18.73
C ILE A 623 -11.77 -9.94 19.32
N ASN A 624 -10.60 -10.25 19.89
CA ASN A 624 -10.28 -11.55 20.46
C ASN A 624 -10.58 -12.76 19.54
N CYS A 625 -10.41 -12.59 18.22
CA CYS A 625 -10.67 -13.63 17.23
C CYS A 625 -9.65 -14.79 17.26
N GLY A 626 -8.51 -14.61 17.95
CA GLY A 626 -7.48 -15.63 18.13
C GLY A 626 -6.60 -15.92 16.91
N LYS A 627 -6.93 -15.41 15.70
CA LYS A 627 -6.18 -15.74 14.47
C LYS A 627 -4.68 -15.47 14.58
N CYS A 628 -4.28 -14.30 15.08
CA CYS A 628 -2.86 -13.97 15.26
C CYS A 628 -2.12 -14.91 16.22
N VAL A 629 -2.74 -15.24 17.36
CA VAL A 629 -2.21 -16.19 18.35
C VAL A 629 -2.06 -17.58 17.74
N ARG A 630 -3.11 -18.05 17.06
CA ARG A 630 -3.18 -19.40 16.48
C ARG A 630 -2.26 -19.56 15.27
N THR A 631 -2.16 -18.58 14.38
CA THR A 631 -1.15 -18.60 13.31
C THR A 631 0.26 -18.66 13.91
N CYS A 632 0.54 -17.90 14.98
CA CYS A 632 1.84 -17.91 15.63
C CYS A 632 2.16 -19.23 16.35
N ALA A 633 1.18 -19.83 17.03
CA ALA A 633 1.36 -21.02 17.87
C ALA A 633 1.12 -22.34 17.13
N GLU A 634 0.06 -22.44 16.32
CA GLU A 634 -0.36 -23.69 15.68
C GLU A 634 0.36 -23.93 14.34
N VAL A 635 0.56 -22.87 13.54
CA VAL A 635 1.17 -22.96 12.21
C VAL A 635 2.67 -22.74 12.27
N LEU A 636 3.11 -21.57 12.77
CA LEU A 636 4.54 -21.22 12.83
C LEU A 636 5.29 -21.97 13.94
N LYS A 637 4.58 -22.44 14.98
CA LYS A 637 5.15 -23.06 16.19
C LYS A 637 6.14 -22.16 16.93
N VAL A 638 5.84 -20.87 17.00
CA VAL A 638 6.69 -19.84 17.63
C VAL A 638 6.12 -19.40 18.99
N SER A 639 4.80 -19.25 19.08
CA SER A 639 4.08 -18.87 20.31
C SER A 639 4.54 -17.55 20.95
N ALA A 640 4.84 -16.54 20.13
CA ALA A 640 5.24 -15.19 20.59
C ALA A 640 4.06 -14.36 21.14
N LEU A 641 2.84 -14.69 20.73
CA LEU A 641 1.60 -14.03 21.14
C LEU A 641 0.70 -15.01 21.88
N GLY A 642 -0.06 -14.53 22.86
CA GLY A 642 -1.03 -15.33 23.61
C GLY A 642 -2.18 -14.50 24.15
N PHE A 643 -3.22 -15.18 24.64
CA PHE A 643 -4.25 -14.56 25.46
C PHE A 643 -3.74 -14.44 26.90
N VAL A 644 -3.73 -13.21 27.41
CA VAL A 644 -3.37 -12.89 28.80
C VAL A 644 -4.65 -12.59 29.57
N TYR A 645 -4.69 -12.99 30.85
CA TYR A 645 -5.85 -12.97 31.74
C TYR A 645 -6.98 -13.94 31.30
N ARG A 646 -8.15 -13.87 31.97
CA ARG A 646 -9.29 -14.76 31.75
C ARG A 646 -10.63 -13.99 31.74
N GLY A 647 -11.64 -14.58 31.11
CA GLY A 647 -12.98 -14.00 31.02
C GLY A 647 -12.98 -12.66 30.29
N PHE A 648 -13.73 -11.69 30.79
CA PHE A 648 -13.83 -10.35 30.19
C PHE A 648 -12.50 -9.61 30.14
N LYS A 649 -11.53 -9.91 31.02
CA LYS A 649 -10.20 -9.28 31.02
C LYS A 649 -9.25 -9.84 29.96
N SER A 650 -9.66 -10.88 29.21
CA SER A 650 -8.82 -11.52 28.19
C SER A 650 -8.40 -10.54 27.09
N VAL A 651 -7.10 -10.49 26.82
CA VAL A 651 -6.50 -9.62 25.80
C VAL A 651 -5.33 -10.31 25.13
N VAL A 652 -5.15 -10.10 23.83
CA VAL A 652 -3.97 -10.58 23.12
C VAL A 652 -2.77 -9.71 23.45
N LYS A 653 -1.70 -10.31 23.99
CA LYS A 653 -0.42 -9.64 24.29
C LYS A 653 0.78 -10.54 23.92
N PRO A 654 1.99 -9.97 23.80
CA PRO A 654 3.20 -10.76 23.72
C PRO A 654 3.39 -11.65 24.96
N ALA A 655 4.07 -12.78 24.78
CA ALA A 655 4.35 -13.72 25.84
C ALA A 655 5.04 -13.04 27.04
N MET A 656 4.55 -13.35 28.25
CA MET A 656 5.03 -12.75 29.52
C MET A 656 4.95 -11.21 29.57
N GLU A 657 4.10 -10.59 28.73
CA GLU A 657 3.94 -9.13 28.62
C GLU A 657 5.23 -8.36 28.26
N LYS A 658 6.26 -9.08 27.80
CA LYS A 658 7.52 -8.50 27.29
C LYS A 658 7.26 -7.69 26.02
N ALA A 659 8.24 -6.90 25.58
CA ALA A 659 8.21 -6.36 24.23
C ALA A 659 8.19 -7.51 23.22
N LEU A 660 7.41 -7.41 22.15
CA LEU A 660 7.28 -8.51 21.16
C LEU A 660 8.63 -8.94 20.59
N ALA A 661 9.55 -8.00 20.35
CA ALA A 661 10.91 -8.28 19.86
C ALA A 661 11.75 -9.08 20.87
N SER A 662 11.44 -9.00 22.17
CA SER A 662 12.11 -9.74 23.26
C SER A 662 11.44 -11.08 23.58
N THR A 663 10.52 -11.54 22.73
CA THR A 663 9.90 -12.88 22.80
C THR A 663 10.48 -13.79 21.72
N ASN A 664 9.88 -14.97 21.51
CA ASN A 664 10.27 -15.86 20.40
C ASN A 664 9.88 -15.30 19.01
N CYS A 665 9.32 -14.09 18.90
CA CYS A 665 8.89 -13.50 17.64
C CYS A 665 10.01 -13.51 16.60
N ILE A 666 9.77 -14.18 15.47
CA ILE A 666 10.71 -14.19 14.34
C ILE A 666 10.50 -13.03 13.35
N ALA A 667 9.63 -12.06 13.68
CA ALA A 667 9.29 -10.92 12.82
C ALA A 667 8.80 -11.28 11.40
N CYS A 668 8.09 -12.40 11.25
CA CYS A 668 7.55 -12.83 9.95
C CYS A 668 6.35 -12.01 9.44
N GLY A 669 5.70 -11.22 10.30
CA GLY A 669 4.54 -10.38 9.95
C GLY A 669 3.23 -11.12 9.67
N ASN A 670 3.20 -12.46 9.66
CA ASN A 670 1.98 -13.24 9.37
C ASN A 670 0.81 -12.95 10.32
N CYS A 671 1.08 -12.44 11.53
CA CYS A 671 0.04 -11.99 12.47
C CYS A 671 -0.67 -10.71 12.04
N ILE A 672 -0.02 -9.86 11.24
CA ILE A 672 -0.59 -8.66 10.62
C ILE A 672 -1.60 -9.10 9.55
N ASP A 673 -1.17 -9.96 8.62
CA ASP A 673 -1.99 -10.39 7.46
C ASP A 673 -3.27 -11.13 7.84
N VAL A 674 -3.29 -11.80 9.00
CA VAL A 674 -4.51 -12.46 9.52
C VAL A 674 -5.38 -11.56 10.38
N CYS A 675 -4.91 -10.39 10.81
CA CYS A 675 -5.66 -9.51 11.70
C CYS A 675 -6.83 -8.83 10.96
N PRO A 676 -8.10 -9.09 11.33
CA PRO A 676 -9.25 -8.55 10.58
C PRO A 676 -9.56 -7.07 10.86
N THR A 677 -8.93 -6.47 11.87
CA THR A 677 -9.27 -5.14 12.40
C THR A 677 -8.10 -4.17 12.51
N GLY A 678 -6.90 -4.57 12.08
CA GLY A 678 -5.70 -3.74 12.25
C GLY A 678 -5.26 -3.55 13.70
N ALA A 679 -5.65 -4.44 14.61
CA ALA A 679 -5.13 -4.48 15.98
C ALA A 679 -3.64 -4.85 16.04
N ILE A 680 -3.15 -5.54 15.02
CA ILE A 680 -1.73 -5.76 14.77
C ILE A 680 -1.47 -5.17 13.39
N SER A 681 -0.65 -4.12 13.33
CA SER A 681 -0.38 -3.39 12.09
C SER A 681 1.13 -3.19 11.89
N GLU A 682 1.50 -2.94 10.64
CA GLU A 682 2.87 -2.56 10.31
C GLU A 682 3.16 -1.10 10.69
N LYS A 683 4.39 -0.83 11.14
CA LYS A 683 4.92 0.53 11.24
C LYS A 683 5.57 0.92 9.94
N PHE A 684 4.85 1.62 9.08
CA PHE A 684 5.35 2.01 7.78
C PHE A 684 6.57 2.96 7.86
N PRO A 685 7.43 2.99 6.83
CA PRO A 685 8.51 3.98 6.73
C PRO A 685 8.00 5.41 6.46
N PHE A 686 6.70 5.56 6.21
CA PHE A 686 5.97 6.82 6.00
C PHE A 686 4.79 6.92 6.98
N LYS A 687 4.16 8.11 7.10
CA LYS A 687 2.99 8.30 7.99
C LYS A 687 1.77 7.51 7.54
N VAL A 688 0.88 7.20 8.50
CA VAL A 688 -0.29 6.34 8.29
C VAL A 688 -1.17 6.81 7.13
N LEU A 689 -1.43 5.87 6.21
CA LEU A 689 -2.09 6.06 4.91
C LEU A 689 -3.58 6.44 4.95
N GLY A 690 -4.17 6.63 6.14
CA GLY A 690 -5.56 7.08 6.29
C GLY A 690 -6.57 6.27 5.49
N THR A 691 -7.34 6.93 4.63
CA THR A 691 -8.31 6.28 3.74
C THR A 691 -7.88 6.25 2.27
N LEU A 692 -6.58 6.36 1.99
CA LEU A 692 -6.07 6.25 0.62
C LEU A 692 -6.44 4.89 0.04
N GLU A 693 -6.91 4.90 -1.21
CA GLU A 693 -7.21 3.67 -1.95
C GLU A 693 -5.92 2.94 -2.31
N LYS A 694 -5.99 1.61 -2.30
CA LYS A 694 -4.83 0.74 -2.44
C LYS A 694 -5.15 -0.32 -3.48
N GLU A 695 -4.27 -0.47 -4.46
CA GLU A 695 -4.36 -1.48 -5.50
C GLU A 695 -3.43 -2.66 -5.18
N ASN A 696 -3.86 -3.86 -5.52
CA ASN A 696 -3.11 -5.10 -5.24
C ASN A 696 -2.35 -5.53 -6.49
N TYR A 697 -1.04 -5.76 -6.35
CA TYR A 697 -0.15 -6.20 -7.41
C TYR A 697 0.64 -7.42 -6.96
N GLU A 698 0.59 -8.50 -7.75
CA GLU A 698 1.26 -9.74 -7.43
C GLU A 698 2.61 -9.86 -8.14
N THR A 699 3.63 -10.30 -7.39
CA THR A 699 4.95 -10.60 -7.94
C THR A 699 5.64 -11.71 -7.14
N VAL A 700 6.91 -11.97 -7.44
CA VAL A 700 7.77 -12.98 -6.81
C VAL A 700 8.73 -12.30 -5.84
N CYS A 701 8.91 -12.90 -4.66
CA CYS A 701 9.88 -12.45 -3.66
C CYS A 701 11.33 -12.57 -4.20
N ASN A 702 12.08 -11.47 -4.22
CA ASN A 702 13.45 -11.41 -4.75
C ASN A 702 14.56 -11.75 -3.71
N PHE A 703 14.26 -12.68 -2.80
CA PHE A 703 15.19 -13.10 -1.73
C PHE A 703 15.71 -14.53 -1.94
N CYS A 704 15.02 -15.56 -1.43
CA CYS A 704 15.49 -16.96 -1.45
C CYS A 704 14.83 -17.81 -2.55
N SER A 705 15.41 -18.97 -2.85
CA SER A 705 14.99 -19.89 -3.94
C SER A 705 13.57 -20.46 -3.83
N VAL A 706 12.90 -20.29 -2.69
CA VAL A 706 11.50 -20.72 -2.52
C VAL A 706 10.54 -19.92 -3.40
N GLY A 707 10.91 -18.70 -3.82
CA GLY A 707 10.11 -17.92 -4.79
C GLY A 707 8.69 -17.60 -4.31
N CYS A 708 8.52 -17.22 -3.04
CA CYS A 708 7.21 -16.92 -2.46
C CYS A 708 6.46 -15.88 -3.30
N LYS A 709 5.17 -16.10 -3.56
CA LYS A 709 4.31 -15.06 -4.14
C LYS A 709 4.04 -14.00 -3.09
N VAL A 710 4.19 -12.74 -3.49
CA VAL A 710 4.01 -11.56 -2.65
C VAL A 710 3.01 -10.62 -3.31
N ASN A 711 2.16 -9.98 -2.51
CA ASN A 711 1.27 -8.93 -2.95
C ASN A 711 1.73 -7.58 -2.40
N PHE A 712 1.96 -6.63 -3.32
CA PHE A 712 2.17 -5.24 -3.00
C PHE A 712 0.83 -4.51 -3.01
N LYS A 713 0.56 -3.79 -1.93
CA LYS A 713 -0.47 -2.74 -1.89
C LYS A 713 0.17 -1.44 -2.33
N LYS A 714 -0.23 -0.94 -3.50
CA LYS A 714 0.27 0.28 -4.12
C LYS A 714 -0.79 1.38 -4.00
N ILE A 715 -0.37 2.58 -3.62
CA ILE A 715 -1.19 3.80 -3.70
C ILE A 715 -0.77 4.58 -4.94
N ASN A 716 0.55 4.77 -5.11
CA ASN A 716 1.18 5.32 -6.30
C ASN A 716 2.61 4.76 -6.41
N ASP A 717 3.41 5.25 -7.36
CA ASP A 717 4.75 4.71 -7.62
C ASP A 717 5.73 4.90 -6.45
N ASP A 718 5.52 5.89 -5.57
CA ASP A 718 6.40 6.12 -4.41
C ASP A 718 5.88 5.48 -3.11
N ILE A 719 4.60 5.12 -3.06
CA ILE A 719 3.94 4.63 -1.85
C ILE A 719 3.36 3.23 -2.08
N PHE A 720 4.09 2.23 -1.58
CA PHE A 720 3.68 0.83 -1.63
C PHE A 720 4.21 0.03 -0.43
N TYR A 721 3.62 -1.13 -0.15
CA TYR A 721 4.10 -2.06 0.88
C TYR A 721 3.59 -3.48 0.66
N VAL A 722 4.22 -4.47 1.29
CA VAL A 722 3.82 -5.89 1.16
C VAL A 722 2.70 -6.25 2.14
N SER A 723 1.63 -6.89 1.63
CA SER A 723 0.50 -7.41 2.42
C SER A 723 -0.11 -8.64 1.75
N ASN A 724 0.08 -9.83 2.33
CA ASN A 724 -0.36 -11.11 1.76
C ASN A 724 -1.74 -11.55 2.30
N SER A 725 -2.64 -10.59 2.52
CA SER A 725 -3.97 -10.81 3.09
C SER A 725 -5.04 -11.23 2.07
N THR A 726 -4.73 -11.17 0.76
CA THR A 726 -5.65 -11.50 -0.35
C THR A 726 -5.88 -13.02 -0.45
N ASP A 727 -6.99 -13.43 -1.07
CA ASP A 727 -7.33 -14.85 -1.16
C ASP A 727 -6.58 -15.53 -2.31
N GLU A 728 -6.25 -14.79 -3.36
CA GLU A 728 -5.39 -15.21 -4.47
C GLU A 728 -4.04 -15.70 -3.95
N ILE A 729 -3.36 -14.87 -3.15
CA ILE A 729 -2.06 -15.20 -2.55
C ILE A 729 -2.17 -16.35 -1.54
N LYS A 730 -3.27 -16.46 -0.79
CA LYS A 730 -3.50 -17.59 0.13
C LYS A 730 -3.66 -18.94 -0.57
N ASN A 731 -3.97 -18.94 -1.86
CA ASN A 731 -4.10 -20.14 -2.68
C ASN A 731 -2.82 -20.46 -3.49
N THR A 732 -1.73 -19.72 -3.26
CA THR A 732 -0.41 -20.01 -3.85
C THR A 732 0.40 -21.01 -3.01
N HIS A 733 1.53 -21.49 -3.53
CA HIS A 733 2.40 -22.46 -2.86
C HIS A 733 2.88 -22.06 -1.45
N ASN A 734 3.00 -20.76 -1.15
CA ASN A 734 3.37 -20.27 0.19
C ASN A 734 2.16 -20.06 1.11
N ASN A 735 0.93 -20.33 0.65
CA ASN A 735 -0.32 -20.18 1.39
C ASN A 735 -0.47 -18.78 2.04
N GLY A 736 0.05 -17.75 1.38
CA GLY A 736 0.14 -16.38 1.89
C GLY A 736 1.06 -16.16 3.09
N PHE A 737 1.84 -17.15 3.51
CA PHE A 737 2.87 -16.97 4.53
C PHE A 737 4.13 -16.34 3.96
N LEU A 738 4.76 -15.47 4.76
CA LEU A 738 6.05 -14.85 4.45
C LEU A 738 7.03 -15.01 5.61
N CYS A 739 8.32 -14.90 5.29
CA CYS A 739 9.38 -14.65 6.26
C CYS A 739 9.65 -13.15 6.41
N THR A 740 10.54 -12.80 7.33
CA THR A 740 10.94 -11.40 7.61
C THR A 740 11.51 -10.70 6.37
N LYS A 741 12.28 -11.40 5.53
CA LYS A 741 12.80 -10.87 4.27
C LYS A 741 11.65 -10.53 3.31
N GLY A 742 10.74 -11.47 3.07
CA GLY A 742 9.59 -11.24 2.19
C GLY A 742 8.64 -10.15 2.68
N ARG A 743 8.42 -10.05 4.00
CA ARG A 743 7.51 -9.05 4.58
C ARG A 743 8.12 -7.65 4.63
N PHE A 744 9.30 -7.50 5.24
CA PHE A 744 9.88 -6.20 5.56
C PHE A 744 11.06 -5.83 4.67
N GLY A 745 11.61 -6.78 3.91
CA GLY A 745 12.78 -6.58 3.05
C GLY A 745 12.57 -5.55 1.97
N HIS A 746 11.35 -5.39 1.43
CA HIS A 746 11.00 -4.41 0.39
C HIS A 746 11.40 -2.96 0.74
N ARG A 747 11.69 -2.65 2.01
CA ARG A 747 12.12 -1.32 2.46
C ARG A 747 13.41 -0.80 1.82
N TYR A 748 14.28 -1.67 1.28
CA TYR A 748 15.46 -1.22 0.54
C TYR A 748 15.08 -0.44 -0.73
N LEU A 749 13.86 -0.63 -1.26
CA LEU A 749 13.37 0.07 -2.45
C LEU A 749 13.13 1.56 -2.20
N PHE A 750 13.01 1.98 -0.93
CA PHE A 750 12.92 3.39 -0.53
C PHE A 750 14.28 4.01 -0.19
N ASP A 751 15.38 3.28 -0.39
CA ASP A 751 16.72 3.80 -0.09
C ASP A 751 17.09 4.91 -1.07
N LYS A 752 17.62 6.02 -0.55
CA LYS A 752 17.98 7.20 -1.35
C LYS A 752 19.25 7.00 -2.18
N ASN A 753 19.98 5.89 -1.99
CA ASN A 753 21.20 5.57 -2.72
C ASN A 753 20.97 5.01 -4.15
N ARG A 754 19.81 5.30 -4.77
CA ARG A 754 19.50 4.89 -6.15
C ARG A 754 20.42 5.60 -7.15
N ILE A 755 20.85 4.88 -8.19
CA ILE A 755 21.62 5.46 -9.29
C ILE A 755 20.63 5.96 -10.34
N LEU A 756 20.63 7.28 -10.61
CA LEU A 756 19.67 7.93 -11.51
C LEU A 756 20.19 8.08 -12.95
N ASP A 757 21.47 8.41 -13.08
CA ASP A 757 22.14 8.62 -14.36
C ASP A 757 23.31 7.65 -14.53
N PRO A 758 23.67 7.27 -15.76
CA PRO A 758 24.95 6.66 -16.06
C PRO A 758 26.12 7.53 -15.59
N ILE A 759 27.11 6.88 -14.98
CA ILE A 759 28.30 7.53 -14.45
C ILE A 759 29.51 6.99 -15.19
N VAL A 760 30.38 7.88 -15.68
CA VAL A 760 31.65 7.51 -16.33
C VAL A 760 32.81 8.18 -15.61
N ARG A 761 33.85 7.41 -15.30
CA ARG A 761 35.09 7.87 -14.69
C ARG A 761 36.19 8.00 -15.72
N ARG A 762 36.85 9.16 -15.77
CA ARG A 762 38.02 9.42 -16.63
C ARG A 762 39.08 10.15 -15.82
N ASN A 763 40.28 9.57 -15.73
CA ASN A 763 41.42 10.17 -15.00
C ASN A 763 41.05 10.60 -13.56
N GLY A 764 40.25 9.78 -12.86
CA GLY A 764 39.77 10.08 -11.50
C GLY A 764 38.61 11.08 -11.40
N ILE A 765 38.18 11.70 -12.51
CA ILE A 765 37.03 12.60 -12.54
C ILE A 765 35.77 11.81 -12.91
N THR A 766 34.71 12.01 -12.14
CA THR A 766 33.40 11.35 -12.33
C THR A 766 32.44 12.29 -13.06
N GLN A 767 31.77 11.81 -14.12
CA GLN A 767 30.83 12.59 -14.91
C GLN A 767 29.54 11.80 -15.19
N ASN A 768 28.38 12.44 -15.00
CA ASN A 768 27.09 11.88 -15.43
C ASN A 768 26.94 12.02 -16.97
N MET A 769 26.41 10.98 -17.62
CA MET A 769 26.23 10.93 -19.07
C MET A 769 24.85 10.39 -19.45
N LYS A 770 24.39 10.69 -20.67
CA LYS A 770 23.19 10.04 -21.22
C LYS A 770 23.49 8.57 -21.54
N VAL A 771 22.46 7.72 -21.41
CA VAL A 771 22.57 6.26 -21.57
C VAL A 771 23.24 5.86 -22.89
N ASN A 772 22.80 6.43 -24.03
CA ASN A 772 23.38 6.10 -25.33
C ASN A 772 24.85 6.51 -25.45
N GLU A 773 25.26 7.63 -24.83
CA GLU A 773 26.65 8.08 -24.84
C GLU A 773 27.53 7.19 -23.96
N ALA A 774 27.02 6.77 -22.81
CA ALA A 774 27.68 5.80 -21.93
C ALA A 774 27.86 4.46 -22.64
N ILE A 775 26.83 3.94 -23.31
CA ILE A 775 26.91 2.72 -24.14
C ILE A 775 27.98 2.87 -25.24
N SER A 776 28.02 3.99 -25.95
CA SER A 776 29.05 4.24 -26.97
C SER A 776 30.46 4.33 -26.39
N PHE A 777 30.61 4.83 -25.16
CA PHE A 777 31.91 4.83 -24.47
C PHE A 777 32.34 3.40 -24.11
N VAL A 778 31.42 2.60 -23.54
CA VAL A 778 31.64 1.19 -23.23
C VAL A 778 32.02 0.42 -24.50
N GLU A 779 31.28 0.60 -25.59
CA GLU A 779 31.56 -0.01 -26.89
C GLU A 779 33.00 0.26 -27.35
N LYS A 780 33.41 1.53 -27.38
CA LYS A 780 34.76 1.92 -27.82
C LYS A 780 35.85 1.29 -26.95
N LYS A 781 35.68 1.31 -25.63
CA LYS A 781 36.66 0.77 -24.69
C LYS A 781 36.76 -0.75 -24.75
N LEU A 782 35.63 -1.45 -24.78
CA LEU A 782 35.61 -2.90 -24.95
C LEU A 782 36.20 -3.32 -26.29
N LYS A 783 35.85 -2.67 -27.41
CA LYS A 783 36.47 -2.96 -28.71
C LYS A 783 37.97 -2.72 -28.70
N SER A 784 38.45 -1.69 -28.02
CA SER A 784 39.90 -1.43 -27.85
C SER A 784 40.59 -2.59 -27.12
N ILE A 785 40.03 -3.03 -25.99
CA ILE A 785 40.59 -4.12 -25.19
C ILE A 785 40.54 -5.44 -25.96
N ILE A 786 39.43 -5.73 -26.64
CA ILE A 786 39.29 -6.93 -27.48
C ILE A 786 40.31 -6.93 -28.63
N ASN A 787 40.55 -5.78 -29.26
CA ASN A 787 41.55 -5.68 -30.34
C ASN A 787 42.98 -5.88 -29.85
N GLU A 788 43.28 -5.50 -28.60
CA GLU A 788 44.62 -5.59 -28.00
C GLU A 788 44.90 -6.97 -27.37
N TYR A 789 43.94 -7.50 -26.61
CA TYR A 789 44.09 -8.70 -25.77
C TYR A 789 43.26 -9.90 -26.25
N GLY A 790 42.44 -9.74 -27.29
CA GLY A 790 41.55 -10.77 -27.82
C GLY A 790 40.20 -10.86 -27.13
N ASN A 791 39.26 -11.60 -27.74
CA ASN A 791 37.89 -11.78 -27.23
C ASN A 791 37.84 -12.36 -25.81
N ASP A 792 38.76 -13.27 -25.50
CA ASP A 792 38.86 -13.99 -24.23
C ASP A 792 39.30 -13.13 -23.04
N SER A 793 39.62 -11.84 -23.28
CA SER A 793 40.02 -10.88 -22.25
C SER A 793 38.84 -10.20 -21.55
N VAL A 794 37.60 -10.45 -21.98
CA VAL A 794 36.39 -9.85 -21.39
C VAL A 794 35.57 -10.91 -20.67
N ALA A 795 35.12 -10.61 -19.45
CA ALA A 795 34.23 -11.46 -18.68
C ALA A 795 32.92 -10.75 -18.33
N VAL A 796 31.83 -11.51 -18.29
CA VAL A 796 30.50 -11.04 -17.89
C VAL A 796 30.08 -11.77 -16.62
N PHE A 797 29.57 -11.01 -15.65
CA PHE A 797 29.09 -11.52 -14.38
C PHE A 797 27.64 -11.10 -14.16
N ALA A 798 26.78 -12.07 -13.84
CA ALA A 798 25.35 -11.82 -13.70
C ALA A 798 24.80 -12.38 -12.39
N SER A 799 23.97 -11.58 -11.75
CA SER A 799 23.35 -11.89 -10.46
C SER A 799 22.15 -12.82 -10.59
N PRO A 800 21.96 -13.81 -9.68
CA PRO A 800 20.75 -14.62 -9.59
C PRO A 800 19.51 -13.85 -9.11
N LYS A 801 19.59 -12.52 -9.01
CA LYS A 801 18.50 -11.60 -8.70
C LYS A 801 17.83 -11.04 -9.96
N LEU A 802 18.45 -11.23 -11.12
CA LEU A 802 17.94 -10.89 -12.44
C LEU A 802 16.92 -11.94 -12.91
N SER A 803 16.00 -11.53 -13.78
CA SER A 803 15.02 -12.35 -14.47
C SER A 803 15.69 -13.27 -15.49
N ASN A 804 14.99 -14.33 -15.88
CA ASN A 804 15.50 -15.28 -16.87
C ASN A 804 15.81 -14.60 -18.21
N GLU A 805 15.01 -13.61 -18.61
CA GLU A 805 15.20 -12.86 -19.86
C GLU A 805 16.50 -12.04 -19.82
N GLU A 806 16.80 -11.37 -18.71
CA GLU A 806 18.06 -10.65 -18.50
C GLU A 806 19.26 -11.61 -18.51
N LEU A 807 19.16 -12.73 -17.79
CA LEU A 807 20.21 -13.73 -17.67
C LEU A 807 20.52 -14.40 -19.02
N TYR A 808 19.47 -14.74 -19.77
CA TYR A 808 19.56 -15.28 -21.11
C TYR A 808 20.27 -14.30 -22.07
N LEU A 809 19.87 -13.03 -22.06
CA LEU A 809 20.51 -12.02 -22.90
C LEU A 809 21.99 -11.83 -22.55
N LEU A 810 22.36 -11.85 -21.26
CA LEU A 810 23.75 -11.67 -20.83
C LEU A 810 24.65 -12.81 -21.28
N GLN A 811 24.22 -14.07 -21.15
CA GLN A 811 25.02 -15.18 -21.64
C GLN A 811 25.09 -15.21 -23.16
N LYS A 812 23.98 -14.88 -23.85
CA LYS A 812 23.95 -14.78 -25.31
C LYS A 812 24.89 -13.67 -25.75
N PHE A 813 24.94 -12.55 -25.03
CA PHE A 813 25.86 -11.45 -25.31
C PHE A 813 27.33 -11.87 -25.13
N ALA A 814 27.68 -12.59 -24.08
CA ALA A 814 29.03 -13.13 -23.91
C ALA A 814 29.45 -14.03 -25.10
N ARG A 815 28.57 -14.94 -25.52
CA ARG A 815 28.89 -15.95 -26.54
C ARG A 815 28.76 -15.45 -27.97
N VAL A 816 27.73 -14.67 -28.29
CA VAL A 816 27.46 -14.17 -29.64
C VAL A 816 28.12 -12.81 -29.88
N GLY A 817 28.00 -11.89 -28.91
CA GLY A 817 28.53 -10.53 -29.03
C GLY A 817 30.03 -10.45 -28.75
N LEU A 818 30.48 -10.96 -27.60
CA LEU A 818 31.88 -10.92 -27.19
C LEU A 818 32.69 -12.12 -27.72
N LYS A 819 32.02 -13.14 -28.26
CA LYS A 819 32.63 -14.34 -28.87
C LYS A 819 33.57 -15.10 -27.93
N ASN A 820 33.16 -15.25 -26.68
CA ASN A 820 33.87 -16.06 -25.69
C ASN A 820 32.87 -16.77 -24.76
N ASN A 821 33.36 -17.63 -23.87
CA ASN A 821 32.54 -18.34 -22.87
C ASN A 821 32.81 -17.87 -21.42
N ASN A 822 33.34 -16.67 -21.24
CA ASN A 822 33.66 -16.09 -19.93
C ASN A 822 32.41 -15.47 -19.28
N ILE A 823 31.43 -16.30 -18.90
CA ILE A 823 30.17 -15.89 -18.26
C ILE A 823 29.95 -16.69 -16.97
N ALA A 824 29.68 -16.03 -15.83
CA ALA A 824 29.40 -16.70 -14.56
C ALA A 824 28.62 -15.79 -13.58
N SER A 825 28.22 -16.34 -12.43
CA SER A 825 27.91 -15.54 -11.23
C SER A 825 29.06 -15.64 -10.24
N MET A 826 29.46 -14.53 -9.63
CA MET A 826 30.53 -14.54 -8.63
C MET A 826 30.13 -15.33 -7.38
N ASN A 827 28.83 -15.40 -7.07
CA ASN A 827 28.30 -16.21 -5.99
C ASN A 827 28.57 -17.72 -6.19
N ASN A 828 28.62 -18.18 -7.44
CA ASN A 828 28.93 -19.58 -7.74
C ASN A 828 30.43 -19.78 -7.91
N LEU A 829 31.12 -18.80 -8.49
CA LEU A 829 32.50 -18.94 -8.96
C LEU A 829 33.55 -18.94 -7.83
N PHE A 830 33.43 -18.04 -6.84
CA PHE A 830 34.52 -17.83 -5.85
C PHE A 830 34.43 -18.71 -4.59
N PHE A 831 33.32 -19.42 -4.40
CA PHE A 831 33.03 -20.14 -3.16
C PHE A 831 33.11 -21.67 -3.30
N GLY A 832 33.61 -22.19 -4.43
CA GLY A 832 33.89 -23.62 -4.61
C GLY A 832 32.64 -24.52 -4.54
N LEU A 833 31.48 -24.01 -4.97
CA LEU A 833 30.23 -24.75 -4.88
C LEU A 833 30.12 -25.80 -6.00
N GLU A 834 29.81 -27.04 -5.64
CA GLU A 834 29.62 -28.16 -6.59
C GLU A 834 28.31 -28.03 -7.40
N GLN A 835 28.30 -27.17 -8.41
CA GLN A 835 27.10 -26.83 -9.18
C GLN A 835 26.63 -27.92 -10.16
N ASN A 836 27.50 -28.87 -10.50
CA ASN A 836 27.30 -29.93 -11.50
C ASN A 836 27.39 -31.35 -10.88
N SER A 837 27.17 -31.45 -9.56
CA SER A 837 27.36 -32.69 -8.79
C SER A 837 26.67 -33.94 -9.34
N LEU A 838 25.46 -33.79 -9.89
CA LEU A 838 24.61 -34.90 -10.36
C LEU A 838 24.68 -35.11 -11.87
N ASP A 839 25.45 -34.32 -12.60
CA ASP A 839 25.42 -34.30 -14.06
C ASP A 839 25.83 -35.64 -14.68
N ASP A 840 26.92 -36.24 -14.20
CA ASP A 840 27.38 -37.54 -14.69
C ASP A 840 26.40 -38.68 -14.36
N MET A 841 25.59 -38.52 -13.31
CA MET A 841 24.65 -39.53 -12.83
C MET A 841 23.30 -39.43 -13.55
N ILE A 842 22.68 -38.25 -13.48
CA ILE A 842 21.29 -37.99 -13.88
C ILE A 842 21.23 -37.19 -15.18
N GLY A 843 22.26 -36.41 -15.49
CA GLY A 843 22.38 -35.57 -16.69
C GLY A 843 22.48 -34.08 -16.40
N PHE A 844 21.97 -33.63 -15.27
CA PHE A 844 22.01 -32.23 -14.82
C PHE A 844 21.78 -32.14 -13.29
N THR A 845 22.20 -31.03 -12.69
CA THR A 845 22.09 -30.80 -11.24
C THR A 845 21.00 -29.78 -10.90
N THR A 846 19.79 -30.31 -10.66
CA THR A 846 18.65 -29.54 -10.16
C THR A 846 17.72 -30.41 -9.32
N SER A 847 16.62 -29.85 -8.83
CA SER A 847 15.58 -30.61 -8.13
C SER A 847 14.97 -31.69 -9.02
N THR A 848 14.78 -32.87 -8.44
CA THR A 848 14.09 -34.01 -9.05
C THR A 848 12.73 -34.29 -8.40
N ALA A 849 12.39 -33.56 -7.32
CA ALA A 849 11.07 -33.51 -6.71
C ALA A 849 10.59 -32.07 -6.58
N LYS A 850 9.27 -31.91 -6.48
CA LYS A 850 8.61 -30.62 -6.26
C LYS A 850 8.36 -30.37 -4.78
N MET A 851 8.16 -29.10 -4.41
CA MET A 851 7.75 -28.76 -3.04
C MET A 851 6.44 -29.44 -2.61
N ASP A 852 5.55 -29.73 -3.56
CA ASP A 852 4.26 -30.36 -3.28
C ASP A 852 4.37 -31.87 -3.06
N ASP A 853 5.45 -32.51 -3.51
CA ASP A 853 5.74 -33.92 -3.25
C ASP A 853 5.99 -34.19 -1.75
N LEU A 854 6.46 -33.20 -0.99
CA LEU A 854 6.59 -33.28 0.47
C LEU A 854 5.28 -33.67 1.15
N ARG A 855 4.12 -33.28 0.59
CA ARG A 855 2.81 -33.50 1.20
C ARG A 855 2.50 -34.98 1.45
N ASN A 856 3.03 -35.87 0.60
CA ASN A 856 2.77 -37.31 0.64
C ASN A 856 4.07 -38.12 0.85
N ALA A 857 5.15 -37.47 1.30
CA ALA A 857 6.37 -38.17 1.67
C ALA A 857 6.15 -38.96 2.97
N ASP A 858 6.70 -40.17 3.03
CA ASP A 858 6.72 -40.98 4.26
C ASP A 858 7.92 -40.58 5.13
N VAL A 859 9.04 -40.24 4.50
CA VAL A 859 10.26 -39.75 5.17
C VAL A 859 10.78 -38.51 4.45
N ILE A 860 11.06 -37.47 5.22
CA ILE A 860 11.70 -36.24 4.76
C ILE A 860 13.05 -36.14 5.43
N VAL A 861 14.12 -36.06 4.63
CA VAL A 861 15.49 -35.89 5.13
C VAL A 861 15.95 -34.48 4.80
N VAL A 862 16.17 -33.66 5.83
CA VAL A 862 16.76 -32.32 5.68
C VAL A 862 18.24 -32.41 6.00
N MET A 863 19.09 -32.06 5.04
CA MET A 863 20.55 -32.16 5.16
C MET A 863 21.22 -30.90 4.62
N ASN A 864 22.31 -30.46 5.28
CA ASN A 864 23.05 -29.23 4.95
C ASN A 864 22.16 -27.98 4.75
N SER A 865 21.13 -27.79 5.58
CA SER A 865 20.27 -26.60 5.49
C SER A 865 19.67 -26.21 6.84
N ASN A 866 19.64 -24.90 7.11
CA ASN A 866 18.91 -24.32 8.24
C ASN A 866 17.62 -23.65 7.75
N LEU A 867 16.60 -24.45 7.47
CA LEU A 867 15.31 -23.98 6.94
C LEU A 867 14.68 -22.87 7.77
N SER A 868 14.91 -22.83 9.09
CA SER A 868 14.32 -21.84 9.98
C SER A 868 14.85 -20.41 9.81
N GLU A 869 16.08 -20.27 9.33
CA GLU A 869 16.68 -18.97 9.04
C GLU A 869 16.71 -18.69 7.52
N GLU A 870 16.90 -19.73 6.71
CA GLU A 870 17.08 -19.61 5.26
C GLU A 870 15.74 -19.63 4.49
N ASN A 871 14.84 -20.54 4.83
CA ASN A 871 13.68 -20.88 4.00
C ASN A 871 12.42 -21.23 4.81
N LEU A 872 11.90 -20.27 5.59
CA LEU A 872 10.74 -20.48 6.48
C LEU A 872 9.55 -21.19 5.80
N VAL A 873 9.22 -20.83 4.55
CA VAL A 873 8.08 -21.45 3.84
C VAL A 873 8.34 -22.92 3.52
N MET A 874 9.58 -23.31 3.24
CA MET A 874 9.96 -24.72 3.09
C MET A 874 9.78 -25.46 4.42
N GLU A 875 10.23 -24.86 5.53
CA GLU A 875 10.01 -25.43 6.87
C GLU A 875 8.53 -25.66 7.16
N LEU A 876 7.66 -24.72 6.78
CA LEU A 876 6.22 -24.86 6.96
C LEU A 876 5.63 -26.01 6.14
N LYS A 877 6.13 -26.25 4.92
CA LYS A 877 5.73 -27.40 4.11
C LYS A 877 6.17 -28.72 4.75
N VAL A 878 7.40 -28.79 5.26
CA VAL A 878 7.92 -29.96 6.00
C VAL A 878 7.07 -30.25 7.24
N LYS A 879 6.78 -29.23 8.06
CA LYS A 879 5.92 -29.35 9.25
C LYS A 879 4.49 -29.78 8.89
N ALA A 880 3.95 -29.29 7.77
CA ALA A 880 2.62 -29.68 7.30
C ALA A 880 2.57 -31.16 6.87
N ALA A 881 3.63 -31.66 6.23
CA ALA A 881 3.77 -33.08 5.90
C ALA A 881 3.91 -33.93 7.17
N GLN A 882 4.70 -33.49 8.15
CA GLN A 882 4.84 -34.19 9.43
C GLN A 882 3.50 -34.30 10.18
N LYS A 883 2.66 -33.24 10.16
CA LYS A 883 1.30 -33.29 10.74
C LYS A 883 0.44 -34.40 10.11
N LYS A 884 0.74 -34.83 8.88
CA LYS A 884 0.06 -35.93 8.18
C LYS A 884 0.68 -37.31 8.40
N GLY A 885 1.80 -37.39 9.10
CA GLY A 885 2.45 -38.66 9.47
C GLY A 885 3.87 -38.85 8.92
N ALA A 886 4.37 -37.94 8.07
CA ALA A 886 5.73 -38.03 7.54
C ALA A 886 6.77 -38.00 8.67
N LYS A 887 7.81 -38.83 8.59
CA LYS A 887 8.95 -38.83 9.51
C LYS A 887 9.97 -37.79 9.10
N LEU A 888 10.37 -36.93 10.03
CA LEU A 888 11.39 -35.90 9.80
C LEU A 888 12.75 -36.35 10.32
N VAL A 889 13.70 -36.54 9.42
CA VAL A 889 15.12 -36.72 9.73
C VAL A 889 15.85 -35.41 9.48
N LEU A 890 16.64 -34.95 10.45
CA LEU A 890 17.48 -33.78 10.32
C LEU A 890 18.95 -34.19 10.49
N ILE A 891 19.79 -33.86 9.53
CA ILE A 891 21.24 -34.16 9.54
C ILE A 891 22.00 -32.83 9.50
N ASN A 892 22.56 -32.43 10.65
CA ASN A 892 23.33 -31.19 10.79
C ASN A 892 24.13 -31.17 12.10
N SER A 893 25.24 -30.42 12.12
CA SER A 893 26.20 -30.44 13.25
C SER A 893 25.80 -29.67 14.50
N SER A 894 24.70 -28.91 14.46
CA SER A 894 24.27 -28.04 15.55
C SER A 894 22.77 -28.04 15.75
N GLU A 895 22.30 -27.80 16.97
CA GLU A 895 20.87 -27.71 17.24
C GLU A 895 20.28 -26.44 16.57
N ILE A 896 19.27 -26.63 15.72
CA ILE A 896 18.50 -25.54 15.10
C ILE A 896 17.05 -25.57 15.60
N LYS A 897 16.27 -24.52 15.28
CA LYS A 897 14.86 -24.43 15.71
C LYS A 897 14.02 -25.63 15.24
N LEU A 898 14.34 -26.18 14.06
CA LEU A 898 13.66 -27.35 13.50
C LEU A 898 13.99 -28.66 14.23
N THR A 899 15.15 -28.77 14.90
CA THR A 899 15.59 -29.98 15.61
C THR A 899 14.55 -30.45 16.63
N LYS A 900 13.84 -29.54 17.30
CA LYS A 900 12.79 -29.83 18.28
C LYS A 900 11.59 -30.59 17.71
N TYR A 901 11.43 -30.58 16.40
CA TYR A 901 10.36 -31.25 15.69
C TYR A 901 10.86 -32.49 14.94
N ALA A 902 12.16 -32.76 14.88
CA ALA A 902 12.67 -33.93 14.16
C ALA A 902 12.28 -35.23 14.89
N ASP A 903 11.82 -36.24 14.15
CA ASP A 903 11.64 -37.61 14.67
C ASP A 903 13.00 -38.27 14.96
N LEU A 904 14.03 -37.89 14.19
CA LEU A 904 15.42 -38.28 14.35
C LEU A 904 16.33 -37.10 13.99
N TRP A 905 17.17 -36.70 14.95
CA TRP A 905 18.26 -35.74 14.71
C TRP A 905 19.59 -36.48 14.70
N ILE A 906 20.33 -36.32 13.61
CA ILE A 906 21.68 -36.81 13.37
C ILE A 906 22.63 -35.62 13.51
N ASP A 907 23.27 -35.54 14.66
CA ASP A 907 24.25 -34.52 15.04
C ASP A 907 25.65 -34.84 14.50
N SER A 908 25.73 -35.01 13.18
CA SER A 908 26.98 -35.32 12.49
C SER A 908 28.00 -34.19 12.62
N LYS A 909 29.27 -34.52 12.81
CA LYS A 909 30.35 -33.52 12.70
C LYS A 909 30.36 -32.92 11.29
N LYS A 910 30.70 -31.63 11.20
CA LYS A 910 30.84 -30.93 9.92
C LYS A 910 31.76 -31.69 8.96
N GLY A 911 31.37 -31.79 7.69
CA GLY A 911 32.15 -32.48 6.65
C GLY A 911 32.07 -34.01 6.70
N THR A 912 31.13 -34.60 7.45
CA THR A 912 31.03 -36.07 7.58
C THR A 912 29.72 -36.66 7.05
N ASN A 913 28.89 -35.89 6.34
CA ASN A 913 27.60 -36.37 5.83
C ASN A 913 27.79 -37.42 4.71
N THR A 914 28.75 -37.23 3.80
CA THR A 914 29.14 -38.23 2.79
C THR A 914 29.48 -39.57 3.43
N LEU A 915 30.27 -39.59 4.51
CA LEU A 915 30.60 -40.80 5.26
C LEU A 915 29.34 -41.49 5.81
N LEU A 916 28.41 -40.73 6.40
CA LEU A 916 27.17 -41.28 6.93
C LEU A 916 26.27 -41.85 5.83
N MET A 917 26.15 -41.15 4.70
CA MET A 917 25.35 -41.62 3.57
C MET A 917 25.97 -42.85 2.90
N ASN A 918 27.30 -42.90 2.75
CA ASN A 918 28.00 -44.09 2.29
C ASN A 918 27.75 -45.29 3.22
N GLN A 919 27.71 -45.09 4.54
CA GLN A 919 27.35 -46.16 5.47
C GLN A 919 25.91 -46.65 5.28
N MET A 920 24.96 -45.77 4.95
CA MET A 920 23.59 -46.19 4.61
C MET A 920 23.57 -47.01 3.32
N LEU A 921 24.28 -46.57 2.29
CA LEU A 921 24.39 -47.28 1.00
C LEU A 921 25.02 -48.66 1.16
N LYS A 922 26.13 -48.76 1.90
CA LYS A 922 26.79 -50.03 2.22
C LYS A 922 25.81 -51.00 2.87
N ARG A 923 25.10 -50.57 3.92
CA ARG A 923 24.12 -51.41 4.61
C ARG A 923 22.97 -51.82 3.70
N LEU A 924 22.48 -50.94 2.82
CA LEU A 924 21.44 -51.31 1.85
C LEU A 924 21.90 -52.41 0.90
N ILE A 925 23.18 -52.43 0.52
CA ILE A 925 23.78 -53.46 -0.34
C ILE A 925 24.02 -54.77 0.41
N GLU A 926 24.41 -54.70 1.68
CA GLU A 926 24.67 -55.87 2.53
C GLU A 926 23.38 -56.54 3.03
N THR A 927 22.29 -55.77 3.13
CA THR A 927 20.95 -56.28 3.40
C THR A 927 20.22 -56.57 2.09
N ASP A 928 19.30 -57.53 2.06
CA ASP A 928 18.46 -57.84 0.89
C ASP A 928 17.33 -56.78 0.71
N ALA A 929 17.69 -55.49 0.73
CA ALA A 929 16.79 -54.34 0.74
C ALA A 929 16.66 -53.66 -0.63
N LEU A 930 17.45 -54.09 -1.62
CA LEU A 930 17.47 -53.55 -2.97
C LEU A 930 16.68 -54.44 -3.94
N ASP A 931 16.07 -53.85 -4.96
CA ASP A 931 15.50 -54.59 -6.08
C ASP A 931 16.64 -55.00 -7.03
N GLU A 932 17.12 -56.23 -6.90
CA GLU A 932 18.22 -56.75 -7.72
C GLU A 932 17.93 -56.70 -9.23
N SER A 933 16.67 -56.87 -9.63
CA SER A 933 16.27 -56.82 -11.04
C SER A 933 16.42 -55.40 -11.58
N PHE A 934 15.95 -54.40 -10.83
CA PHE A 934 16.11 -52.99 -11.18
C PHE A 934 17.58 -52.59 -11.26
N VAL A 935 18.40 -52.96 -10.26
CA VAL A 935 19.83 -52.62 -10.23
C VAL A 935 20.54 -53.19 -11.47
N LYS A 936 20.30 -54.46 -11.81
CA LYS A 936 20.94 -55.10 -12.96
C LYS A 936 20.51 -54.51 -14.31
N GLU A 937 19.25 -54.10 -14.43
CA GLU A 937 18.69 -53.59 -15.68
C GLU A 937 18.97 -52.10 -15.91
N ARG A 938 18.91 -51.29 -14.84
CA ARG A 938 18.87 -49.82 -14.93
C ARG A 938 20.11 -49.12 -14.37
N ILE A 939 20.99 -49.80 -13.64
CA ILE A 939 22.16 -49.17 -12.99
C ILE A 939 23.48 -49.66 -13.62
N THR A 940 24.40 -48.73 -13.88
CA THR A 940 25.78 -48.98 -14.29
C THR A 940 26.77 -48.56 -13.21
N ASN A 941 27.99 -49.11 -13.26
CA ASN A 941 29.06 -48.91 -12.26
C ASN A 941 28.73 -49.45 -10.85
N TYR A 942 27.72 -50.33 -10.72
CA TYR A 942 27.34 -50.92 -9.43
C TYR A 942 28.50 -51.66 -8.75
N ASP A 943 29.18 -52.57 -9.45
CA ASP A 943 30.27 -53.37 -8.85
C ASP A 943 31.49 -52.52 -8.45
N LEU A 944 31.79 -51.46 -9.22
CA LEU A 944 32.88 -50.53 -8.91
C LEU A 944 32.59 -49.80 -7.58
N VAL A 945 31.42 -49.18 -7.50
CA VAL A 945 30.99 -48.41 -6.32
C VAL A 945 30.75 -49.33 -5.10
N LYS A 946 30.20 -50.53 -5.30
CA LYS A 946 30.05 -51.55 -4.25
C LYS A 946 31.39 -51.91 -3.61
N ASN A 947 32.43 -52.14 -4.42
CA ASN A 947 33.76 -52.49 -3.92
C ASN A 947 34.43 -51.33 -3.15
N GLU A 948 34.05 -50.08 -3.44
CA GLU A 948 34.50 -48.91 -2.69
C GLU A 948 33.85 -48.86 -1.30
N PHE A 949 32.52 -49.02 -1.23
CA PHE A 949 31.77 -49.03 0.04
C PHE A 949 32.18 -50.18 0.98
N ILE A 950 32.57 -51.33 0.44
CA ILE A 950 33.03 -52.49 1.23
C ILE A 950 34.39 -52.23 1.90
N LYS A 951 35.20 -51.28 1.42
CA LYS A 951 36.50 -50.94 2.04
C LYS A 951 36.34 -50.15 3.35
N ASP A 952 35.24 -49.43 3.54
CA ASP A 952 34.97 -48.64 4.74
C ASP A 952 34.36 -49.49 5.86
N ASN A 953 35.01 -49.51 7.02
CA ASN A 953 34.64 -50.34 8.17
C ASN A 953 33.59 -49.62 9.05
N ASP A 954 32.60 -50.34 9.60
CA ASP A 954 31.51 -49.75 10.41
C ASP A 954 32.01 -48.97 11.65
N LEU A 955 33.21 -49.31 12.14
CA LEU A 955 33.93 -48.61 13.21
C LEU A 955 34.37 -47.18 12.81
N LEU A 956 34.42 -46.85 11.53
CA LEU A 956 34.83 -45.54 11.01
C LEU A 956 33.68 -44.51 11.09
N ALA A 957 32.44 -44.91 10.76
CA ALA A 957 31.31 -43.98 10.73
C ALA A 957 31.05 -43.35 12.11
N GLU A 958 30.96 -44.15 13.18
CA GLU A 958 30.76 -43.66 14.55
C GLU A 958 31.95 -42.80 15.03
N ALA A 959 33.19 -43.27 14.80
CA ALA A 959 34.39 -42.58 15.26
C ALA A 959 34.59 -41.20 14.60
N TYR A 960 34.40 -41.11 13.28
CA TYR A 960 34.66 -39.89 12.52
C TYR A 960 33.46 -38.96 12.47
N SER A 961 32.23 -39.46 12.27
CA SER A 961 31.05 -38.59 12.26
C SER A 961 30.64 -38.13 13.66
N GLY A 962 31.03 -38.87 14.71
CA GLY A 962 30.59 -38.62 16.09
C GLY A 962 29.15 -39.05 16.38
N VAL A 963 28.45 -39.64 15.40
CA VAL A 963 27.07 -40.11 15.58
C VAL A 963 27.09 -41.50 16.19
N GLY A 964 26.46 -41.65 17.37
CA GLY A 964 26.39 -42.93 18.05
C GLY A 964 25.65 -44.00 17.25
N LYS A 965 26.09 -45.26 17.37
CA LYS A 965 25.56 -46.40 16.61
C LYS A 965 24.02 -46.52 16.59
N GLU A 966 23.35 -46.30 17.72
CA GLU A 966 21.88 -46.38 17.83
C GLU A 966 21.17 -45.42 16.87
N ARG A 967 21.70 -44.20 16.68
CA ARG A 967 21.12 -43.22 15.76
C ARG A 967 21.36 -43.61 14.30
N ILE A 968 22.53 -44.15 14.00
CA ILE A 968 22.86 -44.70 12.67
C ILE A 968 21.93 -45.86 12.32
N ASP A 969 21.67 -46.78 13.27
CA ASP A 969 20.74 -47.88 13.11
C ASP A 969 19.31 -47.38 12.85
N ARG A 970 18.85 -46.41 13.64
CA ARG A 970 17.52 -45.83 13.45
C ARG A 970 17.37 -45.08 12.12
N LEU A 971 18.42 -44.41 11.65
CA LEU A 971 18.45 -43.79 10.33
C LEU A 971 18.27 -44.83 9.23
N PHE A 972 19.03 -45.92 9.29
CA PHE A 972 18.94 -47.02 8.34
C PHE A 972 17.52 -47.63 8.30
N GLU A 973 16.92 -47.87 9.47
CA GLU A 973 15.56 -48.41 9.57
C GLU A 973 14.50 -47.52 8.90
N LEU A 974 14.65 -46.19 8.98
CA LEU A 974 13.75 -45.26 8.30
C LEU A 974 13.94 -45.26 6.78
N LEU A 975 15.16 -45.50 6.29
CA LEU A 975 15.50 -45.38 4.87
C LEU A 975 15.41 -46.70 4.08
N LYS A 976 15.48 -47.86 4.74
CA LYS A 976 15.59 -49.17 4.08
C LYS A 976 14.34 -49.65 3.35
N ASN A 977 13.15 -49.22 3.77
CA ASN A 977 11.89 -49.75 3.22
C ASN A 977 11.69 -49.26 1.78
N SER A 978 11.80 -50.14 0.78
CA SER A 978 11.67 -49.81 -0.65
C SER A 978 10.30 -49.24 -1.05
N GLY A 979 9.25 -49.51 -0.27
CA GLY A 979 7.90 -48.99 -0.50
C GLY A 979 7.66 -47.56 0.00
N SER A 980 8.58 -47.00 0.80
CA SER A 980 8.42 -45.65 1.35
C SER A 980 8.81 -44.55 0.36
N ASN A 981 7.98 -43.51 0.31
CA ASN A 981 8.24 -42.26 -0.40
C ASN A 981 9.23 -41.41 0.38
N ILE A 982 10.41 -41.15 -0.20
CA ILE A 982 11.48 -40.41 0.47
C ILE A 982 11.83 -39.15 -0.33
N VAL A 983 11.79 -38.00 0.34
CA VAL A 983 12.17 -36.70 -0.22
C VAL A 983 13.35 -36.14 0.57
N PHE A 984 14.45 -35.88 -0.13
CA PHE A 984 15.59 -35.13 0.42
C PHE A 984 15.39 -33.64 0.19
N VAL A 985 15.67 -32.83 1.20
CA VAL A 985 15.76 -31.37 1.10
C VAL A 985 17.19 -30.99 1.42
N TYR A 986 17.92 -30.51 0.40
CA TYR A 986 19.35 -30.26 0.49
C TYR A 986 19.68 -28.88 -0.07
N ASN A 987 20.40 -28.05 0.69
CA ASN A 987 20.87 -26.76 0.21
C ASN A 987 22.29 -26.91 -0.37
N VAL A 988 22.43 -26.78 -1.68
CA VAL A 988 23.71 -26.96 -2.38
C VAL A 988 24.67 -25.79 -2.18
N ASP A 989 24.12 -24.60 -1.90
CA ASP A 989 24.86 -23.35 -1.74
C ASP A 989 25.26 -23.06 -0.29
N SER A 990 24.72 -23.83 0.68
CA SER A 990 25.08 -23.75 2.10
C SER A 990 26.44 -24.39 2.35
N THR A 991 27.23 -23.76 3.21
CA THR A 991 28.55 -24.23 3.64
C THR A 991 28.58 -24.66 5.10
N SER A 992 27.44 -24.61 5.81
CA SER A 992 27.41 -24.81 7.27
C SER A 992 27.87 -26.20 7.70
N ASP A 993 27.40 -27.22 6.98
CA ASP A 993 27.57 -28.64 7.30
C ASP A 993 28.03 -29.46 6.09
N LYS A 994 28.38 -28.80 4.99
CA LYS A 994 28.67 -29.42 3.70
C LYS A 994 29.88 -30.36 3.77
N SER A 995 29.75 -31.53 3.15
CA SER A 995 30.87 -32.40 2.78
C SER A 995 30.97 -32.53 1.26
N ILE A 996 32.17 -32.82 0.78
CA ILE A 996 32.42 -33.11 -0.64
C ILE A 996 31.61 -34.34 -1.04
N ASN A 997 30.98 -34.33 -2.20
CA ASN A 997 30.12 -35.41 -2.72
C ASN A 997 28.81 -35.67 -1.94
N ASP A 998 28.39 -34.81 -1.00
CA ASP A 998 27.12 -34.98 -0.25
C ASP A 998 25.92 -35.22 -1.18
N LEU A 999 25.80 -34.40 -2.24
CA LEU A 999 24.69 -34.51 -3.17
C LEU A 999 24.78 -35.77 -4.06
N LYS A 1000 25.99 -36.21 -4.42
CA LYS A 1000 26.22 -37.45 -5.17
C LYS A 1000 25.82 -38.68 -4.37
N THR A 1001 26.12 -38.73 -3.07
CA THR A 1001 25.71 -39.86 -2.22
C THR A 1001 24.20 -39.94 -2.07
N ILE A 1002 23.50 -38.79 -1.95
CA ILE A 1002 22.05 -38.76 -2.05
C ILE A 1002 21.58 -39.26 -3.42
N GLY A 1003 22.21 -38.83 -4.52
CA GLY A 1003 21.94 -39.32 -5.87
C GLY A 1003 22.06 -40.84 -5.99
N ASN A 1004 23.15 -41.42 -5.47
CA ASN A 1004 23.39 -42.85 -5.43
C ASN A 1004 22.27 -43.56 -4.66
N PHE A 1005 21.85 -43.03 -3.51
CA PHE A 1005 20.73 -43.58 -2.75
C PHE A 1005 19.43 -43.58 -3.54
N MET A 1006 19.10 -42.48 -4.22
CA MET A 1006 17.87 -42.35 -5.01
C MET A 1006 17.86 -43.27 -6.22
N LEU A 1007 19.02 -43.48 -6.85
CA LEU A 1007 19.19 -44.40 -7.97
C LEU A 1007 19.14 -45.87 -7.52
N LEU A 1008 19.95 -46.26 -6.52
CA LEU A 1008 20.03 -47.64 -6.03
C LEU A 1008 18.70 -48.17 -5.51
N THR A 1009 17.92 -47.30 -4.86
CA THR A 1009 16.61 -47.69 -4.33
C THR A 1009 15.47 -47.57 -5.35
N GLY A 1010 15.78 -47.25 -6.62
CA GLY A 1010 14.80 -47.14 -7.70
C GLY A 1010 13.75 -46.06 -7.46
N ARG A 1011 14.11 -44.98 -6.74
CA ARG A 1011 13.20 -43.89 -6.36
C ARG A 1011 13.23 -42.71 -7.31
N HIS A 1012 14.34 -42.51 -8.02
CA HIS A 1012 14.46 -41.45 -9.01
C HIS A 1012 13.36 -41.54 -10.07
N GLY A 1013 12.73 -40.39 -10.38
CA GLY A 1013 11.66 -40.28 -11.38
C GLY A 1013 10.28 -40.79 -10.94
N LYS A 1014 10.12 -41.29 -9.70
CA LYS A 1014 8.81 -41.67 -9.13
C LYS A 1014 8.17 -40.49 -8.41
N GLN A 1015 6.84 -40.39 -8.49
CA GLN A 1015 6.09 -39.35 -7.79
C GLN A 1015 6.30 -39.43 -6.27
N ASN A 1016 6.27 -38.29 -5.58
CA ASN A 1016 6.53 -38.18 -4.13
C ASN A 1016 7.93 -38.64 -3.67
N ASN A 1017 8.85 -38.90 -4.60
CA ASN A 1017 10.23 -39.26 -4.34
C ASN A 1017 11.15 -38.28 -5.07
N GLY A 1018 12.29 -37.93 -4.48
CA GLY A 1018 13.27 -37.11 -5.18
C GLY A 1018 14.11 -36.27 -4.23
N ILE A 1019 14.81 -35.33 -4.85
CA ILE A 1019 15.67 -34.36 -4.18
C ILE A 1019 15.11 -32.98 -4.50
N ILE A 1020 14.83 -32.20 -3.47
CA ILE A 1020 14.59 -30.77 -3.56
C ILE A 1020 15.92 -30.08 -3.27
N VAL A 1021 16.53 -29.51 -4.31
CA VAL A 1021 17.77 -28.76 -4.25
C VAL A 1021 17.44 -27.31 -3.95
N LEU A 1022 17.63 -26.91 -2.69
CA LEU A 1022 17.58 -25.52 -2.27
C LEU A 1022 18.82 -24.77 -2.73
N ARG A 1023 18.62 -23.50 -3.04
CA ARG A 1023 19.65 -22.56 -3.47
C ARG A 1023 19.50 -21.26 -2.70
N GLU A 1024 20.53 -20.43 -2.71
CA GLU A 1024 20.52 -19.24 -1.85
C GLU A 1024 19.50 -18.19 -2.31
N PHE A 1025 19.35 -17.98 -3.62
CA PHE A 1025 18.57 -16.87 -4.17
C PHE A 1025 17.39 -17.30 -5.05
N ASN A 1026 16.43 -16.38 -5.21
CA ASN A 1026 15.14 -16.60 -5.88
C ASN A 1026 15.25 -17.12 -7.31
N ASN A 1027 16.30 -16.74 -8.05
CA ASN A 1027 16.53 -17.21 -9.42
C ASN A 1027 17.85 -17.95 -9.61
N SER A 1028 18.42 -18.52 -8.55
CA SER A 1028 19.66 -19.30 -8.68
C SER A 1028 19.51 -20.53 -9.58
N THR A 1029 18.32 -21.14 -9.66
CA THR A 1029 18.03 -22.19 -10.64
C THR A 1029 17.99 -21.62 -12.05
N GLY A 1030 17.24 -20.53 -12.26
CA GLY A 1030 17.15 -19.85 -13.57
C GLY A 1030 18.49 -19.34 -14.08
N LEU A 1031 19.39 -18.91 -13.20
CA LEU A 1031 20.77 -18.54 -13.54
C LEU A 1031 21.51 -19.66 -14.29
N LEU A 1032 21.47 -20.87 -13.77
CA LEU A 1032 22.14 -22.02 -14.38
C LEU A 1032 21.38 -22.53 -15.60
N GLU A 1033 20.04 -22.61 -15.50
CA GLU A 1033 19.17 -23.07 -16.59
C GLU A 1033 19.27 -22.15 -17.82
N MET A 1034 19.37 -20.84 -17.63
CA MET A 1034 19.58 -19.88 -18.73
C MET A 1034 21.02 -19.89 -19.27
N GLY A 1035 21.94 -20.67 -18.70
CA GLY A 1035 23.30 -20.83 -19.20
C GLY A 1035 24.29 -19.76 -18.72
N VAL A 1036 24.06 -19.11 -17.58
CA VAL A 1036 25.05 -18.21 -16.94
C VAL A 1036 26.06 -19.03 -16.15
N SER A 1037 26.83 -19.82 -16.90
CA SER A 1037 27.87 -20.71 -16.40
C SER A 1037 28.85 -20.99 -17.55
N PRO A 1038 30.16 -21.12 -17.31
CA PRO A 1038 31.08 -21.60 -18.32
C PRO A 1038 30.78 -23.04 -18.76
N GLU A 1039 30.09 -23.82 -17.92
CA GLU A 1039 29.81 -25.23 -18.17
C GLU A 1039 28.52 -25.49 -18.96
N TYR A 1040 27.58 -24.54 -18.96
CA TYR A 1040 26.24 -24.74 -19.50
C TYR A 1040 25.82 -23.68 -20.52
N LEU A 1041 25.23 -24.15 -21.62
CA LEU A 1041 24.28 -23.40 -22.45
C LEU A 1041 22.85 -23.53 -21.87
N PRO A 1042 21.87 -22.73 -22.36
CA PRO A 1042 20.47 -22.85 -21.93
C PRO A 1042 19.95 -24.30 -21.92
N GLY A 1043 19.14 -24.66 -20.92
CA GLY A 1043 18.64 -26.02 -20.74
C GLY A 1043 19.67 -27.01 -20.19
N TYR A 1044 20.68 -26.53 -19.45
CA TYR A 1044 21.79 -27.35 -18.91
C TYR A 1044 22.53 -28.14 -19.99
N VAL A 1045 22.73 -27.54 -21.17
CA VAL A 1045 23.41 -28.20 -22.31
C VAL A 1045 24.92 -28.12 -22.11
N HIS A 1046 25.59 -29.27 -22.07
CA HIS A 1046 27.03 -29.38 -21.85
C HIS A 1046 27.83 -29.32 -23.17
N THR A 1047 29.11 -28.96 -23.09
CA THR A 1047 30.04 -28.94 -24.24
C THR A 1047 30.17 -30.29 -24.97
N LYS A 1048 29.82 -31.41 -24.31
CA LYS A 1048 29.82 -32.76 -24.90
C LYS A 1048 28.57 -33.06 -25.73
N GLU A 1049 27.49 -32.29 -25.59
CA GLU A 1049 26.21 -32.51 -26.27
C GLU A 1049 26.13 -31.76 -27.61
N GLN A 1050 27.01 -32.11 -28.56
CA GLN A 1050 27.20 -31.35 -29.82
C GLN A 1050 25.91 -31.15 -30.63
N THR A 1051 24.99 -32.11 -30.60
CA THR A 1051 23.68 -31.98 -31.27
C THR A 1051 22.85 -30.83 -30.71
N GLU A 1052 22.81 -30.65 -29.39
CA GLU A 1052 22.07 -29.54 -28.77
C GLU A 1052 22.83 -28.22 -28.92
N VAL A 1053 24.17 -28.23 -28.80
CA VAL A 1053 25.01 -27.06 -29.08
C VAL A 1053 24.76 -26.51 -30.49
N ASN A 1054 24.69 -27.39 -31.50
CA ASN A 1054 24.43 -26.99 -32.89
C ASN A 1054 23.02 -26.41 -33.08
N LYS A 1055 21.99 -27.00 -32.46
CA LYS A 1055 20.62 -26.47 -32.51
C LYS A 1055 20.53 -25.05 -31.97
N ILE A 1056 21.16 -24.78 -30.82
CA ILE A 1056 21.20 -23.43 -30.24
C ILE A 1056 21.99 -22.49 -31.18
N GLY A 1057 23.10 -22.98 -31.74
CA GLY A 1057 23.92 -22.25 -32.72
C GLY A 1057 23.16 -21.84 -33.98
N GLU A 1058 22.27 -22.70 -34.50
CA GLU A 1058 21.40 -22.41 -35.64
C GLU A 1058 20.42 -21.27 -35.33
N VAL A 1059 19.76 -21.31 -34.18
CA VAL A 1059 18.83 -20.25 -33.75
C VAL A 1059 19.58 -18.91 -33.59
N TRP A 1060 20.77 -18.94 -32.97
CA TRP A 1060 21.59 -17.74 -32.78
C TRP A 1060 22.43 -17.34 -33.99
N LYS A 1061 22.39 -18.12 -35.07
CA LYS A 1061 23.20 -17.94 -36.29
C LYS A 1061 24.69 -17.76 -35.97
N THR A 1062 25.20 -18.55 -35.03
CA THR A 1062 26.55 -18.46 -34.49
C THR A 1062 27.17 -19.85 -34.39
N ASP A 1063 28.42 -19.99 -34.82
CA ASP A 1063 29.20 -21.22 -34.64
C ASP A 1063 29.61 -21.37 -33.17
N LEU A 1064 28.71 -21.96 -32.38
CA LEU A 1064 28.91 -22.17 -30.95
C LEU A 1064 29.97 -23.22 -30.64
N GLU A 1065 30.26 -24.17 -31.54
CA GLU A 1065 31.26 -25.22 -31.32
C GLU A 1065 32.66 -24.61 -31.11
N GLN A 1066 32.96 -23.52 -31.80
CA GLN A 1066 34.24 -22.83 -31.65
C GLN A 1066 34.33 -21.96 -30.39
N ILE A 1067 33.18 -21.52 -29.85
CA ILE A 1067 33.09 -20.54 -28.77
C ILE A 1067 32.82 -21.20 -27.41
N PHE A 1068 31.89 -22.15 -27.35
CA PHE A 1068 31.47 -22.84 -26.14
C PHE A 1068 32.45 -23.97 -25.80
N LYS A 1069 33.59 -23.57 -25.24
CA LYS A 1069 34.66 -24.46 -24.76
C LYS A 1069 34.81 -24.35 -23.24
N PRO A 1070 35.31 -25.39 -22.55
CA PRO A 1070 35.57 -25.33 -21.12
C PRO A 1070 36.51 -24.17 -20.77
N VAL A 1071 36.16 -23.40 -19.74
CA VAL A 1071 36.93 -22.23 -19.28
C VAL A 1071 37.01 -22.22 -17.75
N ASP A 1072 38.23 -22.16 -17.21
CA ASP A 1072 38.46 -21.86 -15.81
C ASP A 1072 38.61 -20.34 -15.61
N LEU A 1073 37.47 -19.68 -15.37
CA LEU A 1073 37.42 -18.22 -15.26
C LEU A 1073 38.17 -17.71 -14.01
N VAL A 1074 38.18 -18.46 -12.91
CA VAL A 1074 38.93 -18.09 -11.69
C VAL A 1074 40.42 -18.05 -12.00
N LEU A 1075 40.93 -19.06 -12.70
CA LEU A 1075 42.33 -19.12 -13.08
C LEU A 1075 42.71 -17.98 -14.04
N LYS A 1076 41.87 -17.70 -15.04
CA LYS A 1076 42.06 -16.55 -15.95
C LYS A 1076 42.15 -15.23 -15.18
N MET A 1077 41.25 -14.99 -14.22
CA MET A 1077 41.30 -13.79 -13.38
C MET A 1077 42.57 -13.73 -12.52
N LYS A 1078 42.96 -14.84 -11.88
CA LYS A 1078 44.21 -14.94 -11.08
C LYS A 1078 45.45 -14.64 -11.92
N ARG A 1079 45.46 -15.05 -13.19
CA ARG A 1079 46.57 -14.81 -14.12
C ARG A 1079 46.54 -13.42 -14.77
N GLY A 1080 45.51 -12.62 -14.53
CA GLY A 1080 45.36 -11.30 -15.15
C GLY A 1080 45.03 -11.35 -16.64
N GLU A 1081 44.46 -12.47 -17.12
CA GLU A 1081 44.04 -12.64 -18.50
C GLU A 1081 42.73 -11.89 -18.80
N ILE A 1082 41.91 -11.65 -17.77
CA ILE A 1082 40.69 -10.83 -17.87
C ILE A 1082 41.06 -9.34 -17.68
N LYS A 1083 40.86 -8.56 -18.74
CA LYS A 1083 41.16 -7.12 -18.83
C LYS A 1083 39.92 -6.25 -18.70
N ALA A 1084 38.75 -6.75 -19.05
CA ALA A 1084 37.49 -6.06 -18.83
C ALA A 1084 36.46 -6.94 -18.13
N ALA A 1085 35.70 -6.36 -17.19
CA ALA A 1085 34.62 -7.04 -16.49
C ALA A 1085 33.31 -6.25 -16.58
N LEU A 1086 32.25 -6.91 -17.02
CA LEU A 1086 30.88 -6.42 -16.97
C LEU A 1086 30.16 -7.09 -15.82
N ILE A 1087 29.67 -6.32 -14.85
CA ILE A 1087 29.11 -6.82 -13.59
C ILE A 1087 27.66 -6.35 -13.48
N PHE A 1088 26.70 -7.28 -13.45
CA PHE A 1088 25.27 -6.97 -13.38
C PHE A 1088 24.68 -7.46 -12.05
N GLY A 1089 24.36 -6.53 -11.15
CA GLY A 1089 23.67 -6.79 -9.88
C GLY A 1089 24.47 -7.54 -8.81
N GLU A 1090 25.80 -7.47 -8.85
CA GLU A 1090 26.74 -8.06 -7.88
C GLU A 1090 27.73 -7.00 -7.36
N ASP A 1091 28.11 -7.11 -6.09
CA ASP A 1091 29.01 -6.19 -5.38
C ASP A 1091 30.28 -6.89 -4.85
N PRO A 1092 31.17 -7.41 -5.72
CA PRO A 1092 32.37 -8.14 -5.30
C PRO A 1092 33.34 -7.33 -4.44
N LEU A 1093 33.40 -6.01 -4.59
CA LEU A 1093 34.34 -5.18 -3.84
C LEU A 1093 33.92 -4.93 -2.39
N SER A 1094 32.68 -5.26 -2.02
CA SER A 1094 32.24 -5.25 -0.62
C SER A 1094 33.02 -6.24 0.26
N ASN A 1095 33.59 -7.29 -0.36
CA ASN A 1095 34.35 -8.34 0.32
C ASN A 1095 35.79 -8.38 -0.20
N LYS A 1096 36.77 -8.31 0.70
CA LYS A 1096 38.21 -8.37 0.37
C LYS A 1096 38.62 -9.66 -0.37
N ASN A 1097 37.97 -10.79 -0.07
CA ASN A 1097 38.29 -12.08 -0.68
C ASN A 1097 37.89 -12.16 -2.15
N SER A 1098 36.78 -11.52 -2.52
CA SER A 1098 36.32 -11.44 -3.91
C SER A 1098 37.00 -10.29 -4.66
N GLY A 1099 37.22 -9.15 -3.99
CA GLY A 1099 37.85 -7.97 -4.59
C GLY A 1099 39.25 -8.20 -5.16
N LYS A 1100 40.04 -9.13 -4.58
CA LYS A 1100 41.38 -9.45 -5.07
C LYS A 1100 41.42 -9.93 -6.54
N TYR A 1101 40.33 -10.52 -7.04
CA TYR A 1101 40.25 -10.99 -8.43
C TYR A 1101 40.13 -9.84 -9.44
N PHE A 1102 39.80 -8.63 -8.99
CA PHE A 1102 39.63 -7.44 -9.83
C PHE A 1102 40.87 -6.55 -9.90
N ASN A 1103 41.93 -6.85 -9.13
CA ASN A 1103 43.13 -6.02 -9.07
C ASN A 1103 43.84 -5.85 -10.43
N ASN A 1104 43.70 -6.83 -11.34
CA ASN A 1104 44.34 -6.83 -12.66
C ASN A 1104 43.37 -6.45 -13.80
N VAL A 1105 42.11 -6.10 -13.48
CA VAL A 1105 41.11 -5.71 -14.46
C VAL A 1105 41.29 -4.23 -14.78
N GLU A 1106 41.45 -3.90 -16.06
CA GLU A 1106 41.77 -2.54 -16.53
C GLU A 1106 40.52 -1.71 -16.82
N PHE A 1107 39.38 -2.36 -17.05
CA PHE A 1107 38.11 -1.68 -17.33
C PHE A 1107 36.91 -2.40 -16.72
N THR A 1108 36.13 -1.70 -15.92
CA THR A 1108 35.00 -2.23 -15.16
C THR A 1108 33.71 -1.49 -15.49
N ILE A 1109 32.68 -2.26 -15.84
CA ILE A 1109 31.34 -1.76 -16.14
C ILE A 1109 30.40 -2.40 -15.14
N VAL A 1110 29.69 -1.61 -14.36
CA VAL A 1110 28.75 -2.11 -13.35
C VAL A 1110 27.35 -1.65 -13.70
N CYS A 1111 26.41 -2.57 -13.79
CA CYS A 1111 25.00 -2.30 -13.90
C CYS A 1111 24.33 -2.62 -12.56
N ASP A 1112 23.91 -1.60 -11.83
CA ASP A 1112 23.28 -1.76 -10.52
C ASP A 1112 22.20 -0.69 -10.30
N ALA A 1113 21.24 -1.06 -9.45
CA ALA A 1113 20.14 -0.22 -9.01
C ALA A 1113 20.58 0.77 -7.92
N PHE A 1114 21.63 0.46 -7.15
CA PHE A 1114 22.05 1.21 -5.97
C PHE A 1114 23.56 1.47 -5.97
N ARG A 1115 23.98 2.52 -5.25
CA ARG A 1115 25.40 2.78 -4.98
C ARG A 1115 25.96 1.73 -4.03
N THR A 1116 26.87 0.93 -4.53
CA THR A 1116 27.62 -0.13 -3.84
C THR A 1116 29.12 0.18 -3.79
N ALA A 1117 29.89 -0.65 -3.07
CA ALA A 1117 31.36 -0.53 -3.08
C ALA A 1117 31.92 -0.70 -4.50
N THR A 1118 31.37 -1.64 -5.26
CA THR A 1118 31.78 -1.91 -6.65
C THR A 1118 31.43 -0.75 -7.58
N THR A 1119 30.23 -0.16 -7.48
CA THR A 1119 29.89 1.03 -8.30
C THR A 1119 30.76 2.24 -7.98
N THR A 1120 31.31 2.32 -6.76
CA THR A 1120 32.17 3.43 -6.33
C THR A 1120 33.56 3.34 -6.95
N GLU A 1121 34.02 2.15 -7.35
CA GLU A 1121 35.33 1.99 -7.99
C GLU A 1121 35.24 1.82 -9.52
N ALA A 1122 34.05 1.54 -10.04
CA ALA A 1122 33.85 1.23 -11.46
C ALA A 1122 34.21 2.39 -12.42
N ASP A 1123 34.70 2.03 -13.61
CA ASP A 1123 34.96 2.98 -14.70
C ASP A 1123 33.67 3.49 -15.33
N VAL A 1124 32.68 2.61 -15.45
CA VAL A 1124 31.34 2.95 -15.92
C VAL A 1124 30.30 2.32 -15.00
N VAL A 1125 29.33 3.11 -14.57
CA VAL A 1125 28.13 2.63 -13.89
C VAL A 1125 26.92 2.92 -14.76
N LEU A 1126 26.14 1.88 -15.05
CA LEU A 1126 24.87 1.98 -15.75
C LEU A 1126 23.73 1.76 -14.73
N PRO A 1127 22.69 2.61 -14.73
CA PRO A 1127 21.60 2.44 -13.79
C PRO A 1127 20.71 1.25 -14.18
N ALA A 1128 20.26 0.50 -13.18
CA ALA A 1128 19.36 -0.64 -13.34
C ALA A 1128 17.98 -0.43 -12.67
N ALA A 1129 16.96 -0.95 -13.33
CA ALA A 1129 15.65 -1.20 -12.77
C ALA A 1129 15.69 -2.31 -11.70
N THR A 1130 14.89 -2.16 -10.66
CA THR A 1130 14.62 -3.16 -9.64
C THR A 1130 13.55 -4.13 -10.10
N TYR A 1131 13.36 -5.24 -9.38
CA TYR A 1131 12.41 -6.29 -9.77
C TYR A 1131 10.93 -5.87 -9.79
N ILE A 1132 10.57 -4.75 -9.17
CA ILE A 1132 9.20 -4.20 -9.21
C ILE A 1132 9.00 -3.17 -10.31
N GLU A 1133 10.06 -2.76 -11.00
CA GLU A 1133 10.06 -1.76 -12.07
C GLU A 1133 10.06 -2.40 -13.47
N GLN A 1134 10.14 -3.73 -13.54
CA GLN A 1134 10.22 -4.50 -14.78
C GLN A 1134 9.41 -5.79 -14.70
N SER A 1135 9.14 -6.38 -15.87
CA SER A 1135 8.46 -7.67 -15.98
C SER A 1135 9.41 -8.76 -16.48
N GLY A 1136 9.14 -10.01 -16.11
CA GLY A 1136 9.95 -11.14 -16.55
C GLY A 1136 9.55 -12.44 -15.85
N THR A 1137 10.44 -13.42 -15.88
CA THR A 1137 10.23 -14.73 -15.25
C THR A 1137 11.38 -15.11 -14.31
N TYR A 1138 11.05 -15.93 -13.30
CA TYR A 1138 11.98 -16.50 -12.34
C TYR A 1138 11.71 -18.00 -12.17
N ILE A 1139 12.74 -18.81 -11.96
CA ILE A 1139 12.63 -20.25 -11.73
C ILE A 1139 12.93 -20.58 -10.26
N ARG A 1140 11.95 -21.18 -9.58
CA ARG A 1140 12.09 -21.61 -8.18
C ARG A 1140 13.08 -22.77 -8.01
N CYS A 1141 13.41 -23.09 -6.77
CA CYS A 1141 14.19 -24.30 -6.44
C CYS A 1141 13.59 -25.59 -6.99
N ASP A 1142 12.28 -25.68 -7.19
CA ASP A 1142 11.59 -26.86 -7.71
C ASP A 1142 11.20 -26.76 -9.19
N ASN A 1143 11.97 -25.99 -9.97
CA ASN A 1143 11.83 -25.85 -11.42
C ASN A 1143 10.49 -25.26 -11.89
N THR A 1144 9.77 -24.60 -10.97
CA THR A 1144 8.53 -23.90 -11.32
C THR A 1144 8.86 -22.53 -11.88
N VAL A 1145 8.41 -22.25 -13.09
CA VAL A 1145 8.60 -20.95 -13.77
C VAL A 1145 7.51 -20.00 -13.30
N GLN A 1146 7.87 -18.88 -12.66
CA GLN A 1146 6.93 -17.90 -12.16
C GLN A 1146 7.02 -16.59 -12.93
N ARG A 1147 5.87 -16.05 -13.32
CA ARG A 1147 5.76 -14.70 -13.87
C ARG A 1147 5.91 -13.64 -12.77
N SER A 1148 6.70 -12.61 -13.06
CA SER A 1148 6.82 -11.35 -12.33
C SER A 1148 6.22 -10.23 -13.17
N THR A 1149 5.47 -9.33 -12.53
CA THR A 1149 4.85 -8.17 -13.19
C THR A 1149 5.46 -6.88 -12.67
N LYS A 1150 5.57 -5.89 -13.56
CA LYS A 1150 5.92 -4.52 -13.21
C LYS A 1150 4.81 -3.90 -12.33
N ILE A 1151 5.21 -3.32 -11.21
CA ILE A 1151 4.32 -2.75 -10.19
C ILE A 1151 4.38 -1.23 -10.21
N VAL A 1152 5.59 -0.68 -10.29
CA VAL A 1152 5.83 0.76 -10.33
C VAL A 1152 6.53 1.14 -11.62
N ASN A 1153 6.39 2.40 -12.04
CA ASN A 1153 7.22 2.91 -13.12
C ASN A 1153 8.68 2.97 -12.69
N GLY A 1154 9.60 2.60 -13.59
CA GLY A 1154 11.02 2.71 -13.33
C GLY A 1154 11.47 4.16 -13.29
N LEU A 1155 12.53 4.44 -12.55
CA LEU A 1155 13.18 5.77 -12.52
C LEU A 1155 13.89 6.12 -13.85
N HIS A 1156 13.88 5.20 -14.81
CA HIS A 1156 14.44 5.37 -16.15
C HIS A 1156 13.45 4.90 -17.21
N ASP A 1157 13.58 5.42 -18.43
CA ASP A 1157 12.73 5.10 -19.58
C ASP A 1157 13.02 3.72 -20.20
N PHE A 1158 13.69 2.82 -19.47
CA PHE A 1158 14.03 1.49 -19.96
C PHE A 1158 14.04 0.44 -18.84
N GLU A 1159 13.70 -0.79 -19.20
CA GLU A 1159 13.93 -1.98 -18.39
C GLU A 1159 15.35 -2.53 -18.65
N ASN A 1160 15.88 -3.33 -17.74
CA ASN A 1160 17.26 -3.82 -17.82
C ASN A 1160 17.53 -4.65 -19.08
N TRP A 1161 16.57 -5.48 -19.52
CA TRP A 1161 16.72 -6.26 -20.75
C TRP A 1161 16.94 -5.35 -21.97
N GLN A 1162 16.32 -4.16 -22.01
CA GLN A 1162 16.52 -3.19 -23.09
C GLN A 1162 17.91 -2.59 -23.05
N LEU A 1163 18.44 -2.31 -21.85
CA LEU A 1163 19.81 -1.84 -21.68
C LEU A 1163 20.82 -2.90 -22.17
N ILE A 1164 20.62 -4.16 -21.77
CA ILE A 1164 21.47 -5.29 -22.15
C ILE A 1164 21.40 -5.49 -23.68
N ALA A 1165 20.20 -5.53 -24.26
CA ALA A 1165 20.00 -5.67 -25.70
C ALA A 1165 20.65 -4.53 -26.49
N LYS A 1166 20.46 -3.27 -26.07
CA LYS A 1166 21.09 -2.09 -26.70
C LYS A 1166 22.61 -2.16 -26.67
N LEU A 1167 23.20 -2.64 -25.56
CA LEU A 1167 24.64 -2.84 -25.47
C LEU A 1167 25.09 -3.98 -26.40
N ALA A 1168 24.39 -5.10 -26.40
CA ALA A 1168 24.72 -6.27 -27.22
C ALA A 1168 24.62 -6.00 -28.74
N CYS A 1169 23.62 -5.23 -29.18
CA CYS A 1169 23.47 -4.77 -30.57
C CYS A 1169 24.69 -3.98 -31.10
N ARG A 1170 25.58 -3.47 -30.23
CA ARG A 1170 26.82 -2.78 -30.66
C ARG A 1170 27.92 -3.75 -31.10
N PHE A 1171 27.77 -5.04 -30.80
CA PHE A 1171 28.76 -6.08 -31.05
C PHE A 1171 28.27 -7.15 -32.03
N ALA A 1172 26.97 -7.48 -32.01
CA ALA A 1172 26.38 -8.45 -32.94
C ALA A 1172 24.88 -8.18 -33.19
N SER A 1173 24.35 -8.68 -34.30
CA SER A 1173 22.91 -8.74 -34.58
C SER A 1173 22.24 -9.88 -33.82
N GLY A 1174 20.90 -9.88 -33.71
CA GLY A 1174 20.14 -10.93 -33.03
C GLY A 1174 19.78 -10.57 -31.58
N PHE A 1175 19.80 -9.27 -31.25
CA PHE A 1175 19.40 -8.71 -29.97
C PHE A 1175 18.28 -7.68 -30.12
N GLU A 1176 17.69 -7.56 -31.30
CA GLU A 1176 16.60 -6.65 -31.63
C GLU A 1176 15.25 -7.25 -31.17
N PHE A 1177 14.93 -7.07 -29.88
CA PHE A 1177 13.66 -7.51 -29.29
C PHE A 1177 12.70 -6.33 -29.04
N GLU A 1178 11.41 -6.54 -29.28
CA GLU A 1178 10.36 -5.53 -29.02
C GLU A 1178 9.81 -5.63 -27.59
N SER A 1179 9.79 -6.83 -27.00
CA SER A 1179 9.28 -7.09 -25.66
C SER A 1179 10.04 -8.22 -24.94
N SER A 1180 9.91 -8.27 -23.61
CA SER A 1180 10.44 -9.40 -22.82
C SER A 1180 9.75 -10.74 -23.14
N GLU A 1181 8.52 -10.70 -23.64
CA GLU A 1181 7.82 -11.90 -24.13
C GLU A 1181 8.49 -12.47 -25.39
N ASP A 1182 9.08 -11.64 -26.25
CA ASP A 1182 9.82 -12.13 -27.42
C ASP A 1182 11.13 -12.82 -27.03
N ILE A 1183 11.78 -12.33 -25.97
CA ILE A 1183 12.93 -13.01 -25.37
C ILE A 1183 12.49 -14.36 -24.80
N LEU A 1184 11.37 -14.40 -24.08
CA LEU A 1184 10.83 -15.67 -23.54
C LEU A 1184 10.49 -16.67 -24.66
N LYS A 1185 9.96 -16.22 -25.80
CA LYS A 1185 9.74 -17.09 -26.97
C LYS A 1185 11.05 -17.66 -27.52
N GLU A 1186 12.12 -16.85 -27.58
CA GLU A 1186 13.43 -17.34 -28.00
C GLU A 1186 14.03 -18.30 -26.96
N ILE A 1187 13.90 -18.03 -25.67
CA ILE A 1187 14.28 -18.97 -24.60
C ILE A 1187 13.60 -20.32 -24.83
N LYS A 1188 12.28 -20.32 -25.09
CA LYS A 1188 11.52 -21.54 -25.35
C LYS A 1188 11.94 -22.30 -26.61
N SER A 1189 12.68 -21.69 -27.54
CA SER A 1189 13.18 -22.39 -28.73
C SER A 1189 14.56 -23.01 -28.54
N VAL A 1190 15.32 -22.58 -27.53
CA VAL A 1190 16.69 -23.06 -27.28
C VAL A 1190 16.86 -23.82 -25.96
N ASP A 1191 15.96 -23.60 -25.01
CA ASP A 1191 15.95 -24.31 -23.73
C ASP A 1191 14.95 -25.48 -23.77
N ARG A 1192 15.49 -26.70 -23.68
CA ARG A 1192 14.73 -27.96 -23.79
C ARG A 1192 13.68 -28.17 -22.69
N PHE A 1193 13.80 -27.49 -21.54
CA PHE A 1193 12.84 -27.59 -20.44
C PHE A 1193 11.74 -26.53 -20.58
N MET A 1194 12.17 -25.29 -20.86
CA MET A 1194 11.25 -24.16 -21.05
C MET A 1194 10.36 -24.33 -22.28
N ALA A 1195 10.81 -25.05 -23.32
CA ALA A 1195 10.04 -25.39 -24.51
C ALA A 1195 8.65 -25.99 -24.20
N HIS A 1196 8.55 -26.74 -23.09
CA HIS A 1196 7.34 -27.42 -22.65
C HIS A 1196 6.76 -26.85 -21.35
N ALA A 1197 7.40 -25.82 -20.77
CA ALA A 1197 6.98 -25.25 -19.51
C ALA A 1197 5.79 -24.30 -19.67
N GLU A 1198 4.74 -24.57 -18.90
CA GLU A 1198 3.66 -23.63 -18.65
C GLU A 1198 4.02 -22.67 -17.50
N LEU A 1199 3.51 -21.43 -17.57
CA LEU A 1199 3.73 -20.46 -16.50
C LEU A 1199 3.02 -20.92 -15.21
N ASN A 1200 3.76 -20.81 -14.10
CA ASN A 1200 3.42 -21.27 -12.77
C ASN A 1200 3.32 -22.79 -12.61
N SER A 1201 3.86 -23.56 -13.56
CA SER A 1201 4.00 -25.01 -13.48
C SER A 1201 5.48 -25.40 -13.41
N SER A 1202 5.77 -26.55 -12.80
CA SER A 1202 7.11 -27.12 -12.83
C SER A 1202 7.28 -27.92 -14.10
N TRP A 1203 8.38 -27.72 -14.84
CA TRP A 1203 8.64 -28.54 -16.01
C TRP A 1203 8.93 -30.02 -15.64
N LEU A 1204 9.08 -30.35 -14.35
CA LEU A 1204 9.13 -31.74 -13.86
C LEU A 1204 7.81 -32.50 -14.10
N ASP A 1205 6.69 -31.79 -14.28
CA ASP A 1205 5.37 -32.39 -14.48
C ASP A 1205 5.36 -33.24 -15.76
N GLY A 1206 5.26 -34.56 -15.58
CA GLY A 1206 5.26 -35.52 -16.68
C GLY A 1206 6.64 -35.81 -17.29
N TYR A 1207 7.69 -35.08 -16.90
CA TYR A 1207 9.02 -35.20 -17.53
C TYR A 1207 9.60 -36.62 -17.40
N PHE A 1208 9.73 -37.13 -16.18
CA PHE A 1208 10.29 -38.47 -15.95
C PHE A 1208 9.36 -39.61 -16.40
N SER A 1209 8.05 -39.37 -16.49
CA SER A 1209 7.08 -40.38 -16.95
C SER A 1209 6.95 -40.45 -18.48
N ASN A 1210 7.29 -39.39 -19.22
CA ASN A 1210 7.11 -39.29 -20.68
C ASN A 1210 8.32 -39.78 -21.49
N GLY A 1211 9.20 -40.59 -20.89
CA GLY A 1211 10.31 -41.23 -21.62
C GLY A 1211 11.61 -40.41 -21.69
N PHE A 1212 11.72 -39.28 -20.98
CA PHE A 1212 12.99 -38.54 -20.83
C PHE A 1212 13.96 -39.17 -19.83
N ASN A 1213 13.63 -40.34 -19.29
CA ASN A 1213 14.52 -41.10 -18.42
C ASN A 1213 15.63 -41.78 -19.24
N LYS A 1214 16.89 -41.62 -18.83
CA LYS A 1214 17.98 -42.46 -19.36
C LYS A 1214 17.61 -43.95 -19.23
N GLU A 1215 17.92 -44.73 -20.26
CA GLU A 1215 17.72 -46.19 -20.22
C GLU A 1215 18.51 -46.83 -19.07
N LYS A 1216 19.70 -46.30 -18.78
CA LYS A 1216 20.54 -46.67 -17.63
C LYS A 1216 21.14 -45.45 -16.94
N PHE A 1217 21.27 -45.49 -15.62
CA PHE A 1217 21.90 -44.47 -14.79
C PHE A 1217 23.22 -44.98 -14.23
N SER A 1218 24.22 -44.09 -14.14
CA SER A 1218 25.51 -44.44 -13.54
C SER A 1218 25.55 -43.98 -12.09
N LEU A 1219 26.02 -44.87 -11.21
CA LEU A 1219 26.44 -44.45 -9.88
C LEU A 1219 27.74 -43.64 -9.98
N ALA A 1220 27.93 -42.72 -9.02
CA ALA A 1220 29.14 -41.94 -8.87
C ALA A 1220 30.03 -42.51 -7.76
N GLU A 1221 31.33 -42.53 -8.00
CA GLU A 1221 32.34 -42.73 -6.96
C GLU A 1221 32.30 -41.55 -5.98
N CYS A 1222 32.32 -41.86 -4.69
CA CYS A 1222 32.08 -40.88 -3.61
C CYS A 1222 33.14 -41.05 -2.53
N GLU A 1223 34.38 -40.66 -2.85
CA GLU A 1223 35.48 -40.67 -1.90
C GLU A 1223 35.11 -39.86 -0.65
N VAL A 1224 35.44 -40.43 0.51
CA VAL A 1224 35.23 -39.77 1.81
C VAL A 1224 36.38 -38.80 2.06
N ASP A 1225 36.10 -37.50 1.94
CA ASP A 1225 36.95 -36.44 2.49
C ASP A 1225 36.38 -35.94 3.81
N LEU A 1226 37.17 -36.05 4.87
CA LEU A 1226 36.81 -35.60 6.23
C LEU A 1226 37.19 -34.14 6.47
N SER A 1227 37.73 -33.43 5.47
CA SER A 1227 38.06 -32.02 5.57
C SER A 1227 36.79 -31.17 5.71
N THR A 1228 36.84 -30.17 6.60
CA THR A 1228 35.72 -29.25 6.78
C THR A 1228 35.70 -28.22 5.66
N PHE A 1229 34.61 -28.19 4.90
CA PHE A 1229 34.36 -27.18 3.88
C PHE A 1229 33.64 -25.96 4.48
N ASP A 1230 34.38 -24.95 4.96
CA ASP A 1230 33.80 -23.73 5.55
C ASP A 1230 34.44 -22.44 4.99
N PRO A 1231 34.25 -22.13 3.69
CA PRO A 1231 34.66 -20.84 3.17
C PRO A 1231 33.79 -19.75 3.80
N VAL A 1232 34.41 -18.69 4.32
CA VAL A 1232 33.68 -17.50 4.80
C VAL A 1232 32.93 -16.89 3.62
N LYS A 1233 31.61 -17.09 3.59
CA LYS A 1233 30.71 -16.58 2.56
C LYS A 1233 30.03 -15.31 3.07
N GLU A 1234 30.45 -14.16 2.53
CA GLU A 1234 29.78 -12.87 2.76
C GLU A 1234 28.90 -12.54 1.56
N THR A 1235 27.79 -11.83 1.81
CA THR A 1235 26.83 -11.52 0.76
C THR A 1235 27.31 -10.38 -0.13
N ILE A 1236 27.17 -10.57 -1.44
CA ILE A 1236 27.58 -9.62 -2.49
C ILE A 1236 26.37 -8.96 -3.17
N HIS A 1237 25.20 -8.96 -2.52
CA HIS A 1237 23.97 -8.35 -3.06
C HIS A 1237 23.46 -7.25 -2.13
N PHE A 1238 23.14 -6.08 -2.71
CA PHE A 1238 22.72 -4.90 -1.96
C PHE A 1238 21.53 -5.17 -1.03
N GLN A 1239 20.48 -5.83 -1.53
CA GLN A 1239 19.26 -6.10 -0.77
C GLN A 1239 19.48 -7.06 0.41
N GLU A 1240 20.41 -8.02 0.29
CA GLU A 1240 20.77 -8.91 1.39
C GLU A 1240 21.58 -8.15 2.45
N ASN A 1241 22.53 -7.33 2.01
CA ASN A 1241 23.29 -6.42 2.89
C ASN A 1241 22.38 -5.44 3.63
N TYR A 1242 21.41 -4.84 2.94
CA TYR A 1242 20.40 -3.96 3.56
C TYR A 1242 19.59 -4.72 4.61
N TYR A 1243 19.13 -5.94 4.30
CA TYR A 1243 18.41 -6.76 5.27
C TYR A 1243 19.25 -7.04 6.51
N LEU A 1244 20.50 -7.48 6.36
CA LEU A 1244 21.38 -7.81 7.48
C LEU A 1244 21.72 -6.58 8.33
N ASN A 1245 22.13 -5.48 7.69
CA ASN A 1245 22.67 -4.30 8.36
C ASN A 1245 21.60 -3.35 8.90
N THR A 1246 20.42 -3.32 8.29
CA THR A 1246 19.35 -2.36 8.64
C THR A 1246 18.16 -3.04 9.30
N ILE A 1247 17.67 -4.16 8.76
CA ILE A 1247 16.45 -4.81 9.27
C ILE A 1247 16.76 -5.76 10.41
N LYS A 1248 17.64 -6.75 10.17
CA LYS A 1248 18.01 -7.77 11.16
C LYS A 1248 18.66 -7.14 12.38
N LYS A 1249 19.56 -6.16 12.18
CA LYS A 1249 20.18 -5.39 13.27
C LYS A 1249 19.18 -4.66 14.19
N LYS A 1250 18.02 -4.22 13.68
CA LYS A 1250 16.96 -3.59 14.51
C LYS A 1250 16.15 -4.61 15.32
N LEU A 1251 16.21 -5.90 14.96
CA LEU A 1251 15.52 -7.00 15.63
C LEU A 1251 16.37 -7.67 16.70
N MET A 1252 17.70 -7.51 16.63
CA MET A 1252 18.68 -7.92 17.64
C MET A 1252 18.83 -6.81 18.68
#